data_AF-A0A3D4IQY2-F1
#
_entry.id   AF-A0A3D4IQY2-F1
#
_cell.length_a   1.000
_cell.length_b   1.000
_cell.length_c   1.000
_cell.angle_alpha   90.00
_cell.angle_beta   90.00
_cell.angle_gamma   90.00
#
_symmetry.space_group_name_H-M   'P 1'
#
loop_
_entity.id
_entity.type
_entity.pdbx_description
1 polymer ?
#
loop_
_entity_poly.entity_id
_entity_poly.type
_entity_poly.pdbx_seq_one_letter_code
_entity_poly.pdbx_strand_id
1 'polypeptide(L)'
;MSKGKWMKAEQSLKKALRKDSINAEARMVYAQWFFSPTNPDYDIDAAYACLLDAFKDYAIVDQRQRERMQRFPLDSAILLHLRAEIDSAAFERAKDINTEASYITFLDKFLFSKFRGNAIELRDEVSFLDALKVNTYQSFDLYIAKYPDSHRAAEARNRYNKLLFEDKTKDGKLKSFISFYKTYPDSPFRKVVTEQIFEISTASGELDDYLDFITNYNDSSWILKKAKDIAFHLAQQSNVNIPHQILSDSIRNVLSLEADYWVPFLKGEKFGFMNSRGEETLAAQFDGISNEYLCGNVTEDYLVTSKGVVSRSNKIIVEGVVDFVEDLGSGILMVKTDKCNRLVHKSGFKLIDDCVEDAQLVANQFVAVQTNGKWSLHAISGRKLVEQKYEAIRSEGDLIVFIKNGKSILNTIDEIIKAADKNILPEKMVFDEVRKLNTNKFLVKNGALEGVVNSDLQFEIPLDRQVLTLTSFGFTKKVLNKVTTVGLSETIDKEEFSEIKPYLNWLGLYQTKGAKLYDIKASKIIAANVDSLWFTNRLAMASRADSVNVIFGSGRRMMFHNTTKVTFVKSPDSVRYFYLEDKNKKQLYEVDSGLKKFTLEFDKIEELGYNLFLIEHKGKRGLVNIEGKTILPLEYDAVAKSSDHLVSL
;
A
#
# COMPACT_ATOMS: atom_id res chain seq x y z
N MET A 1 68.69 13.34 54.76
CA MET A 1 67.77 13.88 53.73
C MET A 1 68.08 15.35 53.44
N SER A 2 68.04 16.26 54.42
CA SER A 2 68.31 17.72 54.24
C SER A 2 69.65 18.14 53.59
N LYS A 3 70.68 17.28 53.61
CA LYS A 3 71.99 17.54 52.97
C LYS A 3 72.14 16.89 51.58
N GLY A 4 71.05 16.42 50.96
CA GLY A 4 71.07 15.76 49.64
C GLY A 4 71.78 14.39 49.58
N LYS A 5 72.19 13.82 50.73
CA LYS A 5 72.90 12.53 50.80
C LYS A 5 71.91 11.35 50.87
N TRP A 6 71.22 11.06 49.77
CA TRP A 6 70.11 10.10 49.70
C TRP A 6 70.52 8.65 50.00
N MET A 7 71.56 8.13 49.33
CA MET A 7 72.07 6.77 49.52
C MET A 7 72.50 6.46 50.96
N LYS A 8 73.18 7.41 51.63
CA LYS A 8 73.59 7.25 53.04
C LYS A 8 72.40 7.28 54.00
N ALA A 9 71.38 8.09 53.69
CA ALA A 9 70.15 8.14 54.46
C ALA A 9 69.37 6.81 54.35
N GLU A 10 69.24 6.28 53.13
CA GLU A 10 68.57 4.99 52.87
C GLU A 10 69.26 3.83 53.60
N GLN A 11 70.60 3.74 53.52
CA GLN A 11 71.38 2.72 54.24
C GLN A 11 71.18 2.80 55.76
N SER A 12 71.06 4.01 56.30
CA SER A 12 70.83 4.23 57.73
C SER A 12 69.43 3.78 58.14
N LEU A 13 68.40 4.05 57.31
CA LEU A 13 67.03 3.62 57.53
C LEU A 13 66.89 2.09 57.42
N LYS A 14 67.49 1.47 56.39
CA LYS A 14 67.55 0.02 56.24
C LYS A 14 68.25 -0.65 57.44
N LYS A 15 69.34 -0.06 57.96
CA LYS A 15 70.02 -0.57 59.16
C LYS A 15 69.14 -0.45 60.41
N ALA A 16 68.39 0.64 60.56
CA ALA A 16 67.45 0.83 61.66
C ALA A 16 66.34 -0.23 61.62
N LEU A 17 65.72 -0.44 60.46
CA LEU A 17 64.66 -1.44 60.26
C LEU A 17 65.16 -2.89 60.35
N ARG A 18 66.43 -3.16 60.04
CA ARG A 18 67.05 -4.48 60.30
C ARG A 18 67.26 -4.76 61.79
N LYS A 19 67.49 -3.70 62.58
CA LYS A 19 67.72 -3.80 64.03
C LYS A 19 66.41 -3.88 64.80
N ASP A 20 65.38 -3.19 64.31
CA ASP A 20 64.03 -3.16 64.88
C ASP A 20 63.02 -3.12 63.74
N SER A 21 62.43 -4.28 63.43
CA SER A 21 61.56 -4.44 62.26
C SER A 21 60.21 -3.75 62.39
N ILE A 22 59.78 -3.40 63.61
CA ILE A 22 58.50 -2.73 63.89
C ILE A 22 58.69 -1.24 64.25
N ASN A 23 59.80 -0.65 63.82
CA ASN A 23 60.12 0.74 64.13
C ASN A 23 59.29 1.71 63.26
N ALA A 24 58.16 2.17 63.82
CA ALA A 24 57.24 3.10 63.16
C ALA A 24 57.90 4.43 62.73
N GLU A 25 58.83 4.98 63.52
CA GLU A 25 59.55 6.21 63.18
C GLU A 25 60.44 6.00 61.95
N ALA A 26 61.24 4.94 61.96
CA ALA A 26 62.10 4.60 60.84
C ALA A 26 61.29 4.34 59.57
N ARG A 27 60.13 3.67 59.67
CA ARG A 27 59.22 3.46 58.53
C ARG A 27 58.60 4.77 58.02
N MET A 28 58.18 5.67 58.91
CA MET A 28 57.67 6.99 58.50
C MET A 28 58.75 7.80 57.79
N VAL A 29 59.96 7.87 58.35
CA VAL A 29 61.08 8.61 57.74
C VAL A 29 61.48 7.96 56.41
N TYR A 30 61.32 6.64 56.29
CA TYR A 30 61.55 5.93 55.04
C TYR A 30 60.47 6.20 53.98
N ALA A 31 59.20 6.35 54.40
CA ALA A 31 58.15 6.86 53.52
C ALA A 31 58.45 8.29 53.03
N GLN A 32 58.89 9.19 53.92
CA GLN A 32 59.33 10.55 53.54
C GLN A 32 60.54 10.55 52.61
N TRP A 33 61.44 9.58 52.75
CA TRP A 33 62.59 9.41 51.87
C TRP A 33 62.13 9.10 50.44
N PHE A 34 61.24 8.11 50.27
CA PHE A 34 60.64 7.80 48.96
C PHE A 34 59.79 8.95 48.42
N PHE A 35 59.16 9.74 49.28
CA PHE A 35 58.31 10.87 48.89
C PHE A 35 59.04 12.21 48.73
N SER A 36 60.36 12.24 48.82
CA SER A 36 61.14 13.48 48.64
C SER A 36 61.38 13.77 47.15
N PRO A 37 60.88 14.88 46.56
CA PRO A 37 60.95 15.10 45.10
C PRO A 37 62.36 15.17 44.50
N THR A 38 63.36 15.50 45.33
CA THR A 38 64.79 15.55 44.94
C THR A 38 65.53 14.22 45.13
N ASN A 39 64.83 13.17 45.58
CA ASN A 39 65.39 11.84 45.71
C ASN A 39 65.39 11.14 44.34
N PRO A 40 66.53 10.60 43.86
CA PRO A 40 66.57 9.85 42.59
C PRO A 40 65.63 8.65 42.56
N ASP A 41 65.35 8.05 43.73
CA ASP A 41 64.44 6.92 43.89
C ASP A 41 63.05 7.38 44.39
N TYR A 42 62.60 8.57 43.98
CA TYR A 42 61.27 9.06 44.31
C TYR A 42 60.21 8.10 43.79
N ASP A 43 59.38 7.58 44.69
CA ASP A 43 58.34 6.62 44.35
C ASP A 43 57.15 6.77 45.32
N ILE A 44 56.03 7.22 44.77
CA ILE A 44 54.79 7.46 45.51
C ILE A 44 54.22 6.14 46.08
N ASP A 45 54.31 5.05 45.32
CA ASP A 45 53.73 3.76 45.72
C ASP A 45 54.59 3.11 46.83
N ALA A 46 55.93 3.18 46.70
CA ALA A 46 56.85 2.73 47.72
C ALA A 46 56.73 3.56 49.01
N ALA A 47 56.58 4.89 48.89
CA ALA A 47 56.31 5.77 50.01
C ALA A 47 55.02 5.39 50.74
N TYR A 48 53.93 5.16 49.99
CA TYR A 48 52.65 4.77 50.55
C TYR A 48 52.70 3.41 51.26
N ALA A 49 53.37 2.41 50.65
CA ALA A 49 53.55 1.10 51.27
C ALA A 49 54.32 1.20 52.59
N CYS A 50 55.44 1.93 52.61
CA CYS A 50 56.21 2.18 53.84
C CYS A 50 55.37 2.91 54.89
N LEU A 51 54.51 3.84 54.48
CA LEU A 51 53.64 4.58 55.37
C LEU A 51 52.53 3.70 55.97
N LEU A 52 51.89 2.84 55.19
CA LEU A 52 50.91 1.88 55.71
C LEU A 52 51.54 0.92 56.73
N ASP A 53 52.77 0.50 56.46
CA ASP A 53 53.55 -0.31 57.38
C ASP A 53 53.94 0.48 58.64
N ALA A 54 54.17 1.80 58.54
CA ALA A 54 54.35 2.66 59.71
C ALA A 54 53.06 2.79 60.54
N PHE A 55 51.89 2.91 59.91
CA PHE A 55 50.59 2.91 60.61
C PHE A 55 50.33 1.60 61.37
N LYS A 56 50.60 0.45 60.74
CA LYS A 56 50.46 -0.87 61.37
C LYS A 56 51.35 -0.99 62.60
N ASP A 57 52.63 -0.63 62.45
CA ASP A 57 53.60 -0.69 63.53
C ASP A 57 53.20 0.26 64.66
N TYR A 58 52.83 1.51 64.33
CA TYR A 58 52.41 2.49 65.33
C TYR A 58 51.22 2.02 66.17
N ALA A 59 50.29 1.27 65.57
CA ALA A 59 49.12 0.74 66.26
C ALA A 59 49.44 -0.36 67.30
N ILE A 60 50.55 -1.09 67.13
CA ILE A 60 50.94 -2.23 68.00
C ILE A 60 52.02 -1.87 69.04
N VAL A 61 52.47 -0.61 69.05
CA VAL A 61 53.53 -0.13 69.95
C VAL A 61 53.05 -0.07 71.40
N ASP A 62 53.81 -0.69 72.31
CA ASP A 62 53.56 -0.74 73.75
C ASP A 62 53.85 0.59 74.47
N GLN A 63 53.44 0.72 75.74
CA GLN A 63 53.58 1.97 76.50
C GLN A 63 55.04 2.42 76.68
N ARG A 64 55.99 1.48 76.77
CA ARG A 64 57.42 1.75 76.98
C ARG A 64 58.11 2.23 75.71
N GLN A 65 57.67 1.74 74.55
CA GLN A 65 58.12 2.21 73.25
C GLN A 65 57.51 3.57 72.91
N ARG A 66 56.25 3.85 73.26
CA ARG A 66 55.65 5.20 73.13
C ARG A 66 56.43 6.27 73.90
N GLU A 67 56.92 5.95 75.10
CA GLU A 67 57.78 6.86 75.89
C GLU A 67 59.13 7.14 75.21
N ARG A 68 59.72 6.15 74.51
CA ARG A 68 60.94 6.37 73.71
C ARG A 68 60.67 7.22 72.48
N MET A 69 59.48 7.08 71.90
CA MET A 69 59.03 7.87 70.75
C MET A 69 58.77 9.33 71.10
N GLN A 70 58.55 9.73 72.36
CA GLN A 70 58.39 11.14 72.74
C GLN A 70 59.58 12.06 72.36
N ARG A 71 60.75 11.49 72.07
CA ARG A 71 61.93 12.26 71.60
C ARG A 71 61.86 12.65 70.14
N PHE A 72 60.95 12.06 69.37
CA PHE A 72 60.72 12.34 67.96
C PHE A 72 59.23 12.63 67.78
N PRO A 73 58.83 13.75 67.15
CA PRO A 73 57.40 14.07 67.02
C PRO A 73 56.76 13.10 66.02
N LEU A 74 56.27 11.97 66.50
CA LEU A 74 55.46 11.00 65.76
C LEU A 74 54.15 10.80 66.51
N ASP A 75 53.08 11.31 65.90
CA ASP A 75 51.71 11.02 66.31
C ASP A 75 50.87 10.60 65.10
N SER A 76 49.64 10.19 65.38
CA SER A 76 48.67 9.81 64.36
C SER A 76 48.34 10.97 63.40
N ALA A 77 48.40 12.23 63.83
CA ALA A 77 48.13 13.38 62.98
C ALA A 77 49.22 13.59 61.92
N ILE A 78 50.49 13.39 62.28
CA ILE A 78 51.63 13.50 61.37
C ILE A 78 51.59 12.40 60.30
N LEU A 79 51.28 11.16 60.69
CA LEU A 79 51.11 10.06 59.74
C LEU A 79 49.93 10.30 58.78
N LEU A 80 48.81 10.83 59.29
CA LEU A 80 47.64 11.17 58.49
C LEU A 80 47.91 12.33 57.52
N HIS A 81 48.68 13.34 57.95
CA HIS A 81 49.11 14.44 57.10
C HIS A 81 49.98 13.94 55.94
N LEU A 82 51.02 13.15 56.24
CA LEU A 82 51.90 12.58 55.22
C LEU A 82 51.11 11.66 54.25
N ARG A 83 50.13 10.89 54.76
CA ARG A 83 49.24 10.10 53.90
C ARG A 83 48.45 10.99 52.95
N ALA A 84 47.89 12.09 53.44
CA ALA A 84 47.13 13.01 52.61
C ALA A 84 47.98 13.67 51.51
N GLU A 85 49.26 13.98 51.78
CA GLU A 85 50.19 14.50 50.78
C GLU A 85 50.51 13.44 49.71
N ILE A 86 50.82 12.21 50.13
CA ILE A 86 51.08 11.08 49.22
C ILE A 86 49.84 10.76 48.38
N ASP A 87 48.66 10.70 49.00
CA ASP A 87 47.38 10.48 48.33
C ASP A 87 47.09 11.57 47.28
N SER A 88 47.41 12.84 47.61
CA SER A 88 47.25 13.96 46.68
C SER A 88 48.19 13.83 45.48
N ALA A 89 49.48 13.52 45.70
CA ALA A 89 50.44 13.33 44.62
C ALA A 89 50.09 12.13 43.75
N ALA A 90 49.62 11.03 44.35
CA ALA A 90 49.15 9.86 43.63
C ALA A 90 47.94 10.16 42.75
N PHE A 91 47.01 10.98 43.25
CA PHE A 91 45.82 11.39 42.50
C PHE A 91 46.18 12.34 41.35
N GLU A 92 47.06 13.32 41.57
CA GLU A 92 47.55 14.19 40.49
C GLU A 92 48.28 13.40 39.40
N ARG A 93 49.10 12.40 39.77
CA ARG A 93 49.71 11.47 38.80
C ARG A 93 48.64 10.74 37.95
N ALA A 94 47.54 10.30 38.58
CA ALA A 94 46.45 9.65 37.83
C ALA A 94 45.75 10.64 36.89
N LYS A 95 45.57 11.91 37.32
CA LYS A 95 45.02 12.99 36.49
C LYS A 95 45.92 13.36 35.30
N ASP A 96 47.24 13.33 35.48
CA ASP A 96 48.19 13.62 34.41
C ASP A 96 48.17 12.53 33.33
N ILE A 97 48.04 11.26 33.73
CA ILE A 97 47.91 10.14 32.79
C ILE A 97 46.52 10.12 32.14
N ASN A 98 45.48 10.43 32.93
CA ASN A 98 44.08 10.56 32.53
C ASN A 98 43.50 9.38 31.73
N THR A 99 43.75 8.15 32.20
CA THR A 99 43.18 6.93 31.61
C THR A 99 42.34 6.15 32.62
N GLU A 100 41.36 5.38 32.16
CA GLU A 100 40.58 4.46 33.01
C GLU A 100 41.50 3.58 33.88
N ALA A 101 42.55 3.00 33.28
CA ALA A 101 43.53 2.17 33.98
C ALA A 101 44.31 2.92 35.08
N SER A 102 44.66 4.18 34.84
CA SER A 102 45.39 5.00 35.83
C SER A 102 44.55 5.30 37.06
N TYR A 103 43.26 5.61 36.88
CA TYR A 103 42.35 5.84 38.00
C TYR A 103 42.00 4.55 38.72
N ILE A 104 41.83 3.42 38.01
CA ILE A 104 41.68 2.10 38.64
C ILE A 104 42.89 1.79 39.52
N THR A 105 44.11 1.97 39.00
CA THR A 105 45.35 1.74 39.77
C THR A 105 45.40 2.60 41.03
N PHE A 106 44.98 3.86 40.95
CA PHE A 106 44.87 4.73 42.11
C PHE A 106 43.82 4.22 43.13
N LEU A 107 42.64 3.83 42.66
CA LEU A 107 41.56 3.32 43.50
C LEU A 107 41.90 1.99 44.18
N ASP A 108 42.71 1.15 43.55
CA ASP A 108 43.13 -0.15 44.13
C ASP A 108 44.21 0.02 45.19
N LYS A 109 45.18 0.92 44.96
CA LYS A 109 46.32 1.12 45.87
C LYS A 109 46.01 2.07 47.03
N PHE A 110 45.30 3.18 46.79
CA PHE A 110 45.10 4.27 47.74
C PHE A 110 43.72 4.19 48.42
N LEU A 111 43.49 3.13 49.19
CA LEU A 111 42.20 2.80 49.80
C LEU A 111 41.68 3.84 50.82
N PHE A 112 42.57 4.61 51.43
CA PHE A 112 42.21 5.59 52.48
C PHE A 112 42.18 7.04 51.99
N SER A 113 42.37 7.26 50.68
CA SER A 113 42.40 8.60 50.11
C SER A 113 41.03 9.27 50.15
N LYS A 114 41.02 10.57 50.46
CA LYS A 114 39.81 11.41 50.34
C LYS A 114 39.40 11.67 48.89
N PHE A 115 40.30 11.48 47.92
CA PHE A 115 40.07 11.76 46.50
C PHE A 115 39.43 10.59 45.73
N ARG A 116 39.06 9.50 46.41
CA ARG A 116 38.48 8.32 45.76
C ARG A 116 37.19 8.64 45.00
N GLY A 117 36.33 9.49 45.54
CA GLY A 117 35.12 9.95 44.85
C GLY A 117 35.45 10.63 43.53
N ASN A 118 36.38 11.59 43.55
CA ASN A 118 36.84 12.29 42.35
C ASN A 118 37.50 11.34 41.34
N ALA A 119 38.29 10.37 41.80
CA ALA A 119 38.91 9.37 40.92
C ALA A 119 37.88 8.43 40.27
N ILE A 120 36.81 8.07 40.97
CA ILE A 120 35.67 7.32 40.39
C ILE A 120 34.99 8.16 39.31
N GLU A 121 34.67 9.42 39.59
CA GLU A 121 34.04 10.33 38.62
C GLU A 121 34.90 10.51 37.37
N LEU A 122 36.21 10.75 37.51
CA LEU A 122 37.12 10.93 36.37
C LEU A 122 37.34 9.62 35.59
N ARG A 123 37.42 8.47 36.27
CA ARG A 123 37.48 7.15 35.62
C ARG A 123 36.26 6.93 34.73
N ASP A 124 35.09 7.17 35.29
CA ASP A 124 33.82 6.99 34.60
C ASP A 124 33.70 7.97 33.42
N GLU A 125 34.11 9.22 33.59
CA GLU A 125 34.11 10.22 32.52
C GLU A 125 35.04 9.80 31.37
N VAL A 126 36.28 9.38 31.66
CA VAL A 126 37.21 8.93 30.62
C VAL A 126 36.68 7.71 29.89
N SER A 127 36.15 6.71 30.61
CA SER A 127 35.59 5.52 29.97
C SER A 127 34.34 5.85 29.13
N PHE A 128 33.52 6.80 29.56
CA PHE A 128 32.40 7.32 28.77
C PHE A 128 32.86 8.04 27.51
N LEU A 129 33.91 8.87 27.60
CA LEU A 129 34.53 9.53 26.45
C LEU A 129 35.11 8.51 25.46
N ASP A 130 35.69 7.42 25.93
CA ASP A 130 36.16 6.34 25.08
C ASP A 130 35.00 5.61 24.39
N ALA A 131 33.89 5.38 25.09
CA ALA A 131 32.67 4.86 24.47
C ALA A 131 32.11 5.81 23.40
N LEU A 132 32.17 7.13 23.63
CA LEU A 132 31.79 8.17 22.66
C LEU A 132 32.71 8.22 21.44
N LYS A 133 34.01 7.94 21.58
CA LYS A 133 34.93 7.87 20.43
C LYS A 133 34.59 6.70 19.50
N VAL A 134 34.21 5.55 20.07
CA VAL A 134 33.81 4.37 19.29
C VAL A 134 32.38 4.52 18.74
N ASN A 135 31.48 5.10 19.54
CA ASN A 135 30.09 5.43 19.21
C ASN A 135 29.26 4.26 18.65
N THR A 136 29.34 3.09 19.29
CA THR A 136 28.51 1.93 18.96
C THR A 136 27.66 1.54 20.15
N TYR A 137 26.53 0.86 19.94
CA TYR A 137 25.72 0.41 21.07
C TYR A 137 26.54 -0.54 21.97
N GLN A 138 27.43 -1.36 21.42
CA GLN A 138 28.30 -2.26 22.18
C GLN A 138 29.27 -1.50 23.09
N SER A 139 29.82 -0.36 22.66
CA SER A 139 30.72 0.43 23.51
C SER A 139 29.98 1.02 24.71
N PHE A 140 28.75 1.49 24.52
CA PHE A 140 27.91 1.97 25.62
C PHE A 140 27.40 0.83 26.51
N ASP A 141 27.11 -0.34 25.96
CA ASP A 141 26.73 -1.54 26.74
C ASP A 141 27.85 -1.94 27.70
N LEU A 142 29.09 -2.01 27.18
CA LEU A 142 30.29 -2.27 27.98
C LEU A 142 30.49 -1.22 29.08
N TYR A 143 30.28 0.06 28.76
CA TYR A 143 30.36 1.14 29.75
C TYR A 143 29.32 0.98 30.87
N ILE A 144 28.06 0.73 30.51
CA ILE A 144 26.96 0.55 31.48
C ILE A 144 27.19 -0.68 32.35
N ALA A 145 27.72 -1.76 31.77
CA ALA A 145 28.06 -2.97 32.51
C ALA A 145 29.21 -2.75 33.51
N LYS A 146 30.21 -1.94 33.13
CA LYS A 146 31.33 -1.58 34.02
C LYS A 146 30.93 -0.60 35.12
N TYR A 147 30.13 0.42 34.77
CA TYR A 147 29.86 1.58 35.62
C TYR A 147 28.36 1.90 35.70
N PRO A 148 27.53 0.99 36.25
CA PRO A 148 26.08 1.14 36.29
C PRO A 148 25.60 2.32 37.15
N ASP A 149 26.38 2.67 38.19
CA ASP A 149 26.06 3.76 39.13
C ASP A 149 26.64 5.11 38.72
N SER A 150 27.28 5.19 37.54
CA SER A 150 27.87 6.44 37.08
C SER A 150 26.80 7.52 36.84
N HIS A 151 27.16 8.79 37.07
CA HIS A 151 26.30 9.91 36.70
C HIS A 151 25.98 9.93 35.19
N ARG A 152 26.85 9.36 34.36
CA ARG A 152 26.64 9.23 32.90
C ARG A 152 25.85 7.99 32.49
N ALA A 153 25.54 7.06 33.40
CA ALA A 153 24.91 5.78 33.05
C ALA A 153 23.55 5.96 32.35
N ALA A 154 22.76 6.95 32.78
CA ALA A 154 21.48 7.27 32.12
C ALA A 154 21.69 7.80 30.69
N GLU A 155 22.66 8.69 30.47
CA GLU A 155 23.01 9.19 29.14
C GLU A 155 23.51 8.06 28.24
N ALA A 156 24.42 7.22 28.76
CA ALA A 156 24.94 6.05 28.07
C ALA A 156 23.83 5.08 27.68
N ARG A 157 22.85 4.83 28.56
CA ARG A 157 21.70 3.95 28.27
C ARG A 157 20.80 4.51 27.18
N ASN A 158 20.58 5.84 27.16
CA ASN A 158 19.84 6.48 26.08
C ASN A 158 20.56 6.35 24.73
N ARG A 159 21.89 6.53 24.71
CA ARG A 159 22.71 6.34 23.51
C ARG A 159 22.73 4.88 23.06
N TYR A 160 22.90 3.94 23.98
CA TYR A 160 22.80 2.50 23.73
C TYR A 160 21.49 2.16 23.03
N ASN A 161 20.36 2.54 23.63
CA ASN A 161 19.03 2.20 23.09
C ASN A 161 18.83 2.76 21.69
N LYS A 162 19.26 4.02 21.45
CA LYS A 162 19.14 4.67 20.15
C LYS A 162 20.00 3.99 19.08
N LEU A 163 21.29 3.79 19.36
CA LEU A 163 22.22 3.17 18.41
C LEU A 163 21.88 1.71 18.14
N LEU A 164 21.38 0.98 19.15
CA LEU A 164 20.91 -0.39 18.99
C LEU A 164 19.71 -0.43 18.03
N PHE A 165 18.72 0.44 18.23
CA PHE A 165 17.58 0.55 17.33
C PHE A 165 18.04 0.88 15.90
N GLU A 166 18.82 1.95 15.73
CA GLU A 166 19.33 2.38 14.41
C GLU A 166 20.13 1.28 13.70
N ASP A 167 21.00 0.55 14.41
CA ASP A 167 21.78 -0.56 13.84
C ASP A 167 20.89 -1.72 13.41
N LYS A 168 19.97 -2.15 14.27
CA LYS A 168 19.13 -3.32 14.04
C LYS A 168 17.99 -3.08 13.06
N THR A 169 17.60 -1.84 12.81
CA THR A 169 16.53 -1.47 11.87
C THR A 169 17.02 -0.57 10.74
N LYS A 170 18.33 -0.57 10.46
CA LYS A 170 18.96 0.32 9.47
C LYS A 170 18.38 0.20 8.06
N ASP A 171 17.96 -1.01 7.67
CA ASP A 171 17.38 -1.27 6.36
C ASP A 171 15.93 -0.73 6.22
N GLY A 172 15.30 -0.37 7.34
CA GLY A 172 13.92 0.10 7.39
C GLY A 172 12.91 -0.95 6.94
N LYS A 173 13.25 -2.25 7.05
CA LYS A 173 12.39 -3.35 6.57
C LYS A 173 11.58 -3.99 7.68
N LEU A 174 10.39 -4.48 7.32
CA LEU A 174 9.45 -5.18 8.18
C LEU A 174 10.12 -6.32 8.95
N LYS A 175 10.93 -7.14 8.26
CA LYS A 175 11.64 -8.27 8.90
C LYS A 175 12.53 -7.81 10.06
N SER A 176 13.24 -6.70 9.88
CA SER A 176 14.14 -6.14 10.88
C SER A 176 13.38 -5.53 12.06
N PHE A 177 12.27 -4.82 11.79
CA PHE A 177 11.38 -4.33 12.84
C PHE A 177 10.73 -5.45 13.65
N ILE A 178 10.22 -6.50 13.00
CA ILE A 178 9.66 -7.68 13.70
C ILE A 178 10.73 -8.36 14.57
N SER A 179 11.94 -8.52 14.04
CA SER A 179 13.07 -9.09 14.78
C SER A 179 13.39 -8.25 16.03
N PHE A 180 13.46 -6.93 15.87
CA PHE A 180 13.70 -6.00 16.98
C PHE A 180 12.59 -6.08 18.05
N TYR A 181 11.32 -6.06 17.62
CA TYR A 181 10.16 -6.13 18.51
C TYR A 181 10.17 -7.37 19.42
N LYS A 182 10.54 -8.52 18.84
CA LYS A 182 10.62 -9.81 19.53
C LYS A 182 11.86 -9.92 20.44
N THR A 183 12.98 -9.35 20.01
CA THR A 183 14.28 -9.53 20.69
C THR A 183 14.48 -8.52 21.84
N TYR A 184 13.93 -7.32 21.73
CA TYR A 184 14.13 -6.23 22.69
C TYR A 184 12.81 -5.72 23.27
N PRO A 185 12.12 -6.53 24.10
CA PRO A 185 10.78 -6.22 24.55
C PRO A 185 10.67 -4.91 25.34
N ASP A 186 11.68 -4.63 26.16
CA ASP A 186 11.74 -3.48 27.07
C ASP A 186 12.34 -2.21 26.42
N SER A 187 12.59 -2.25 25.11
CA SER A 187 13.19 -1.11 24.41
C SER A 187 12.28 0.13 24.45
N PRO A 188 12.82 1.34 24.70
CA PRO A 188 12.03 2.57 24.64
C PRO A 188 11.50 2.86 23.22
N PHE A 189 12.04 2.20 22.19
CA PHE A 189 11.60 2.32 20.80
C PHE A 189 10.47 1.36 20.43
N ARG A 190 9.93 0.57 21.38
CA ARG A 190 8.85 -0.40 21.11
C ARG A 190 7.68 0.22 20.35
N LYS A 191 7.21 1.40 20.77
CA LYS A 191 6.10 2.10 20.09
C LYS A 191 6.41 2.44 18.64
N VAL A 192 7.61 2.97 18.36
CA VAL A 192 8.05 3.31 17.00
C VAL A 192 8.14 2.06 16.14
N VAL A 193 8.67 0.97 16.70
CA VAL A 193 8.78 -0.32 16.00
C VAL A 193 7.40 -0.89 15.67
N THR A 194 6.46 -0.87 16.62
CA THR A 194 5.09 -1.36 16.39
C THR A 194 4.37 -0.52 15.34
N GLU A 195 4.56 0.80 15.34
CA GLU A 195 4.02 1.69 14.30
C GLU A 195 4.60 1.37 12.91
N GLN A 196 5.92 1.15 12.81
CA GLN A 196 6.53 0.73 11.54
C GLN A 196 6.04 -0.65 11.07
N ILE A 197 5.86 -1.60 11.99
CA ILE A 197 5.28 -2.91 11.65
C ILE A 197 3.86 -2.72 11.11
N PHE A 198 3.00 -1.98 11.83
CA PHE A 198 1.62 -1.69 11.41
C PHE A 198 1.59 -1.10 10.00
N GLU A 199 2.30 0.00 9.80
CA GLU A 199 2.28 0.74 8.54
C GLU A 199 2.72 -0.10 7.33
N ILE A 200 3.73 -0.98 7.51
CA ILE A 200 4.23 -1.83 6.43
C ILE A 200 3.35 -3.07 6.24
N SER A 201 2.92 -3.72 7.33
CA SER A 201 2.15 -4.97 7.24
C SER A 201 0.73 -4.75 6.74
N THR A 202 0.15 -3.56 6.93
CA THR A 202 -1.21 -3.22 6.46
C THR A 202 -1.20 -2.37 5.19
N ALA A 203 -0.07 -2.34 4.46
CA ALA A 203 0.10 -1.48 3.30
C ALA A 203 -0.80 -1.86 2.11
N SER A 204 -1.31 -3.10 2.05
CA SER A 204 -2.25 -3.56 1.03
C SER A 204 -3.61 -2.86 1.09
N GLY A 205 -4.00 -2.34 2.26
CA GLY A 205 -5.36 -1.87 2.49
C GLY A 205 -6.40 -2.97 2.65
N GLU A 206 -6.00 -4.25 2.63
CA GLU A 206 -6.91 -5.39 2.80
C GLU A 206 -7.28 -5.61 4.27
N LEU A 207 -8.53 -6.02 4.51
CA LEU A 207 -9.06 -6.24 5.86
C LEU A 207 -8.22 -7.26 6.66
N ASP A 208 -7.83 -8.37 6.02
CA ASP A 208 -7.10 -9.47 6.66
C ASP A 208 -5.75 -9.02 7.22
N ASP A 209 -5.04 -8.11 6.56
CA ASP A 209 -3.75 -7.62 7.06
C ASP A 209 -3.91 -6.82 8.36
N TYR A 210 -5.00 -6.05 8.50
CA TYR A 210 -5.31 -5.38 9.76
C TYR A 210 -5.71 -6.37 10.85
N LEU A 211 -6.46 -7.42 10.50
CA LEU A 211 -6.85 -8.47 11.43
C LEU A 211 -5.65 -9.26 11.96
N ASP A 212 -4.71 -9.59 11.07
CA ASP A 212 -3.45 -10.23 11.42
C ASP A 212 -2.62 -9.34 12.35
N PHE A 213 -2.56 -8.04 12.07
CA PHE A 213 -1.90 -7.09 12.96
C PHE A 213 -2.56 -7.03 14.35
N ILE A 214 -3.88 -6.90 14.42
CA ILE A 214 -4.66 -6.83 15.67
C ILE A 214 -4.44 -8.09 16.53
N THR A 215 -4.31 -9.25 15.90
CA THR A 215 -4.13 -10.54 16.57
C THR A 215 -2.72 -10.70 17.14
N ASN A 216 -1.70 -10.25 16.38
CA ASN A 216 -0.29 -10.52 16.71
C ASN A 216 0.37 -9.44 17.58
N TYR A 217 -0.20 -8.24 17.69
CA TYR A 217 0.41 -7.10 18.38
C TYR A 217 -0.60 -6.41 19.34
N ASN A 218 -0.64 -6.85 20.60
CA ASN A 218 -1.66 -6.41 21.58
C ASN A 218 -1.17 -5.34 22.58
N ASP A 219 0.11 -4.99 22.49
CA ASP A 219 0.85 -4.24 23.51
C ASP A 219 0.60 -2.73 23.46
N SER A 220 0.21 -2.22 22.29
CA SER A 220 0.11 -0.78 22.01
C SER A 220 -1.34 -0.34 21.81
N SER A 221 -1.93 0.22 22.87
CA SER A 221 -3.36 0.57 22.90
C SER A 221 -3.80 1.54 21.79
N TRP A 222 -2.95 2.50 21.42
CA TRP A 222 -3.32 3.55 20.45
C TRP A 222 -3.27 3.05 18.99
N ILE A 223 -2.24 2.30 18.61
CA ILE A 223 -2.11 1.75 17.24
C ILE A 223 -3.11 0.62 17.03
N LEU A 224 -3.38 -0.17 18.07
CA LEU A 224 -4.43 -1.20 18.04
C LEU A 224 -5.80 -0.56 17.82
N LYS A 225 -6.07 0.58 18.47
CA LYS A 225 -7.28 1.35 18.22
C LYS A 225 -7.33 1.84 16.77
N LYS A 226 -6.24 2.42 16.25
CA LYS A 226 -6.16 2.88 14.84
C LYS A 226 -6.43 1.73 13.86
N ALA A 227 -5.82 0.56 14.08
CA ALA A 227 -6.03 -0.64 13.27
C ALA A 227 -7.48 -1.11 13.29
N LYS A 228 -8.10 -1.18 14.48
CA LYS A 228 -9.52 -1.55 14.63
C LYS A 228 -10.46 -0.55 13.96
N ASP A 229 -10.18 0.73 14.11
CA ASP A 229 -10.99 1.80 13.52
C ASP A 229 -10.96 1.70 11.98
N ILE A 230 -9.79 1.45 11.37
CA ILE A 230 -9.67 1.25 9.91
C ILE A 230 -10.36 -0.04 9.48
N ALA A 231 -10.06 -1.16 10.15
CA ALA A 231 -10.62 -2.47 9.82
C ALA A 231 -12.16 -2.49 9.91
N PHE A 232 -12.74 -1.72 10.83
CA PHE A 232 -14.19 -1.53 10.91
C PHE A 232 -14.80 -0.92 9.63
N HIS A 233 -14.23 0.18 9.12
CA HIS A 233 -14.75 0.83 7.91
C HIS A 233 -14.45 0.02 6.64
N LEU A 234 -13.33 -0.72 6.60
CA LEU A 234 -13.06 -1.68 5.53
C LEU A 234 -14.11 -2.80 5.49
N ALA A 235 -14.47 -3.36 6.65
CA ALA A 235 -15.50 -4.39 6.74
C ALA A 235 -16.88 -3.87 6.29
N GLN A 236 -17.26 -2.65 6.70
CA GLN A 236 -18.50 -2.01 6.27
C GLN A 236 -18.53 -1.77 4.76
N GLN A 237 -17.46 -1.21 4.18
CA GLN A 237 -17.38 -0.95 2.75
C GLN A 237 -17.47 -2.24 1.91
N SER A 238 -16.80 -3.30 2.36
CA SER A 238 -16.84 -4.60 1.69
C SER A 238 -18.14 -5.37 1.96
N ASN A 239 -19.06 -4.81 2.76
CA ASN A 239 -20.32 -5.44 3.18
C ASN A 239 -20.11 -6.83 3.81
N VAL A 240 -19.06 -6.96 4.62
CA VAL A 240 -18.71 -8.18 5.35
C VAL A 240 -19.13 -8.05 6.81
N ASN A 241 -19.53 -9.16 7.43
CA ASN A 241 -19.81 -9.20 8.87
C ASN A 241 -18.59 -8.74 9.67
N ILE A 242 -18.79 -7.78 10.57
CA ILE A 242 -17.70 -7.19 11.36
C ILE A 242 -17.07 -8.25 12.27
N PRO A 243 -15.77 -8.56 12.10
CA PRO A 243 -15.08 -9.55 12.93
C PRO A 243 -15.10 -9.22 14.43
N HIS A 244 -15.36 -10.22 15.27
CA HIS A 244 -15.45 -10.05 16.73
C HIS A 244 -14.19 -9.42 17.37
N GLN A 245 -13.00 -9.70 16.82
CA GLN A 245 -11.73 -9.14 17.31
C GLN A 245 -11.60 -7.62 17.14
N ILE A 246 -12.37 -7.03 16.21
CA ILE A 246 -12.44 -5.58 15.99
C ILE A 246 -13.40 -4.93 17.00
N LEU A 247 -14.46 -5.63 17.42
CA LEU A 247 -15.55 -5.09 18.25
C LEU A 247 -15.09 -4.67 19.65
N SER A 248 -14.73 -3.39 19.78
CA SER A 248 -14.56 -2.69 21.04
C SER A 248 -15.88 -2.09 21.53
N ASP A 249 -15.96 -1.68 22.78
CA ASP A 249 -17.16 -1.00 23.32
C ASP A 249 -17.44 0.32 22.57
N SER A 250 -16.39 1.03 22.15
CA SER A 250 -16.52 2.22 21.30
C SER A 250 -17.18 1.88 19.96
N ILE A 251 -16.76 0.78 19.31
CA ILE A 251 -17.32 0.38 18.01
C ILE A 251 -18.74 -0.15 18.15
N ARG A 252 -19.05 -0.89 19.23
CA ARG A 252 -20.43 -1.31 19.54
C ARG A 252 -21.36 -0.12 19.72
N ASN A 253 -20.91 0.93 20.40
CA ASN A 253 -21.67 2.16 20.57
C ASN A 253 -21.89 2.88 19.23
N VAL A 254 -20.86 2.96 18.38
CA VAL A 254 -20.97 3.52 17.02
C VAL A 254 -22.02 2.76 16.22
N LEU A 255 -21.95 1.42 16.18
CA LEU A 255 -22.94 0.57 15.52
C LEU A 255 -24.36 0.80 16.02
N SER A 256 -24.55 0.97 17.34
CA SER A 256 -25.89 1.24 17.88
C SER A 256 -26.44 2.62 17.48
N LEU A 257 -25.57 3.62 17.34
CA LEU A 257 -25.96 4.98 16.94
C LEU A 257 -26.23 5.08 15.43
N GLU A 258 -25.62 4.21 14.64
CA GLU A 258 -25.75 4.12 13.18
C GLU A 258 -26.85 3.15 12.72
N ALA A 259 -27.42 2.35 13.63
CA ALA A 259 -28.43 1.34 13.31
C ALA A 259 -29.75 1.90 12.74
N ASP A 260 -29.99 3.20 12.93
CA ASP A 260 -31.22 3.87 12.54
C ASP A 260 -30.94 5.27 12.00
N TYR A 261 -31.89 5.84 11.26
CA TYR A 261 -31.79 7.21 10.78
C TYR A 261 -32.02 8.21 11.91
N TRP A 262 -31.39 9.37 11.78
CA TRP A 262 -31.59 10.49 12.67
C TRP A 262 -32.37 11.61 11.98
N VAL A 263 -33.01 12.45 12.78
CA VAL A 263 -33.61 13.71 12.32
C VAL A 263 -33.17 14.85 13.26
N PRO A 264 -32.90 16.06 12.73
CA PRO A 264 -32.53 17.17 13.58
C PRO A 264 -33.74 17.72 14.34
N PHE A 265 -33.50 18.24 15.54
CA PHE A 265 -34.48 19.03 16.29
C PHE A 265 -33.86 20.33 16.80
N LEU A 266 -34.68 21.36 17.02
CA LEU A 266 -34.25 22.65 17.55
C LEU A 266 -34.78 22.82 18.98
N LYS A 267 -33.89 23.04 19.95
CA LYS A 267 -34.24 23.25 21.37
C LYS A 267 -33.32 24.29 21.97
N GLY A 268 -33.89 25.39 22.48
CA GLY A 268 -33.12 26.51 23.04
C GLY A 268 -32.15 27.13 22.04
N GLU A 269 -32.61 27.40 20.82
CA GLU A 269 -31.83 27.98 19.71
C GLU A 269 -30.65 27.12 19.22
N LYS A 270 -30.56 25.87 19.67
CA LYS A 270 -29.51 24.93 19.26
C LYS A 270 -30.08 23.67 18.63
N PHE A 271 -29.37 23.16 17.64
CA PHE A 271 -29.67 21.90 16.98
C PHE A 271 -29.12 20.71 17.75
N GLY A 272 -29.95 19.67 17.86
CA GLY A 272 -29.62 18.32 18.30
C GLY A 272 -30.19 17.29 17.32
N PHE A 273 -30.04 16.01 17.62
CA PHE A 273 -30.55 14.91 16.80
C PHE A 273 -31.29 13.88 17.64
N MET A 274 -32.33 13.29 17.05
CA MET A 274 -33.13 12.21 17.63
C MET A 274 -33.29 11.06 16.64
N ASN A 275 -33.53 9.86 17.15
CA ASN A 275 -33.78 8.67 16.32
C ASN A 275 -35.23 8.59 15.82
N SER A 276 -35.57 7.53 15.06
CA SER A 276 -36.93 7.32 14.53
C SER A 276 -38.03 7.17 15.61
N ARG A 277 -37.64 6.92 16.86
CA ARG A 277 -38.55 6.79 18.02
C ARG A 277 -38.74 8.11 18.77
N GLY A 278 -38.10 9.19 18.33
CA GLY A 278 -38.15 10.51 18.98
C GLY A 278 -37.28 10.60 20.24
N GLU A 279 -36.38 9.65 20.46
CA GLU A 279 -35.42 9.71 21.58
C GLU A 279 -34.24 10.61 21.20
N GLU A 280 -33.90 11.59 22.05
CA GLU A 280 -32.73 12.45 21.86
C GLU A 280 -31.44 11.61 21.89
N THR A 281 -30.80 11.39 20.74
CA THR A 281 -29.53 10.65 20.61
C THR A 281 -28.32 11.58 20.73
N LEU A 282 -28.48 12.84 20.33
CA LEU A 282 -27.48 13.89 20.47
C LEU A 282 -28.15 15.18 20.96
N ALA A 283 -27.84 15.58 22.18
CA ALA A 283 -28.43 16.76 22.81
C ALA A 283 -28.18 18.04 21.98
N ALA A 284 -29.14 18.97 22.03
CA ALA A 284 -29.05 20.25 21.34
C ALA A 284 -27.84 21.06 21.81
N GLN A 285 -26.88 21.28 20.92
CA GLN A 285 -25.61 21.94 21.25
C GLN A 285 -24.94 22.68 20.09
N PHE A 286 -25.46 22.57 18.87
CA PHE A 286 -24.89 23.19 17.68
C PHE A 286 -25.69 24.42 17.30
N ASP A 287 -25.00 25.53 17.07
CA ASP A 287 -25.66 26.78 16.64
C ASP A 287 -26.14 26.68 15.17
N GLY A 288 -25.61 25.73 14.41
CA GLY A 288 -26.03 25.41 13.04
C GLY A 288 -25.60 24.02 12.61
N ILE A 289 -26.28 23.50 11.59
CA ILE A 289 -26.01 22.20 10.94
C ILE A 289 -26.14 22.35 9.41
N SER A 290 -25.65 21.38 8.64
CA SER A 290 -25.84 21.39 7.17
C SER A 290 -27.32 21.48 6.78
N ASN A 291 -27.63 22.30 5.76
CA ASN A 291 -28.98 22.46 5.24
C ASN A 291 -29.55 21.16 4.66
N GLU A 292 -28.69 20.22 4.25
CA GLU A 292 -29.09 18.91 3.74
C GLU A 292 -29.84 18.08 4.79
N TYR A 293 -29.53 18.26 6.08
CA TYR A 293 -30.18 17.54 7.17
C TYR A 293 -31.58 18.06 7.49
N LEU A 294 -31.95 19.26 7.02
CA LEU A 294 -33.24 19.87 7.35
C LEU A 294 -34.43 19.18 6.67
N CYS A 295 -34.18 18.41 5.62
CA CYS A 295 -35.19 17.77 4.79
C CYS A 295 -34.90 16.29 4.58
N GLY A 296 -35.32 15.44 5.53
CA GLY A 296 -35.28 13.98 5.39
C GLY A 296 -34.55 13.27 6.51
N ASN A 297 -34.17 12.02 6.22
CA ASN A 297 -33.49 11.13 7.15
C ASN A 297 -31.98 11.33 7.03
N VAL A 298 -31.29 11.49 8.16
CA VAL A 298 -29.83 11.53 8.25
C VAL A 298 -29.33 10.10 8.47
N THR A 299 -28.66 9.55 7.46
CA THR A 299 -28.12 8.17 7.47
C THR A 299 -26.60 8.12 7.46
N GLU A 300 -25.96 9.27 7.31
CA GLU A 300 -24.51 9.46 7.32
C GLU A 300 -23.94 9.16 8.70
N ASP A 301 -22.74 8.57 8.76
CA ASP A 301 -22.00 8.21 9.98
C ASP A 301 -21.21 9.39 10.59
N TYR A 302 -21.22 10.54 9.91
CA TYR A 302 -20.71 11.83 10.39
C TYR A 302 -21.74 12.94 10.19
N LEU A 303 -21.55 14.05 10.91
CA LEU A 303 -22.41 15.23 10.88
C LEU A 303 -21.58 16.48 10.63
N VAL A 304 -22.02 17.32 9.69
CA VAL A 304 -21.47 18.65 9.45
C VAL A 304 -22.24 19.68 10.28
N THR A 305 -21.55 20.31 11.23
CA THR A 305 -22.13 21.21 12.24
C THR A 305 -21.36 22.52 12.35
N SER A 306 -21.88 23.48 13.12
CA SER A 306 -21.20 24.74 13.41
C SER A 306 -19.87 24.57 14.18
N LYS A 307 -19.62 23.40 14.80
CA LYS A 307 -18.34 23.07 15.44
C LYS A 307 -17.35 22.37 14.49
N GLY A 308 -17.80 22.04 13.28
CA GLY A 308 -17.08 21.27 12.28
C GLY A 308 -17.69 19.89 12.04
N VAL A 309 -16.87 18.94 11.62
CA VAL A 309 -17.28 17.56 11.36
C VAL A 309 -17.22 16.76 12.65
N VAL A 310 -18.33 16.14 13.05
CA VAL A 310 -18.43 15.32 14.26
C VAL A 310 -18.99 13.93 13.94
N SER A 311 -18.59 12.91 14.69
CA SER A 311 -19.23 11.60 14.64
C SER A 311 -20.60 11.64 15.30
N ARG A 312 -21.45 10.63 15.04
CA ARG A 312 -22.70 10.41 15.80
C ARG A 312 -22.48 10.25 17.31
N SER A 313 -21.30 9.79 17.74
CA SER A 313 -20.92 9.74 19.15
C SER A 313 -20.46 11.08 19.74
N ASN A 314 -20.68 12.19 19.03
CA ASN A 314 -20.25 13.55 19.40
C ASN A 314 -18.74 13.76 19.50
N LYS A 315 -17.95 12.92 18.82
CA LYS A 315 -16.50 13.10 18.76
C LYS A 315 -16.18 14.04 17.61
N ILE A 316 -15.38 15.07 17.86
CA ILE A 316 -14.89 15.97 16.81
C ILE A 316 -13.91 15.19 15.91
N ILE A 317 -14.22 15.14 14.61
CA ILE A 317 -13.38 14.59 13.54
C ILE A 317 -12.51 15.71 12.96
N VAL A 318 -13.13 16.84 12.62
CA VAL A 318 -12.45 18.08 12.21
C VAL A 318 -13.11 19.26 12.90
N GLU A 319 -12.30 20.07 13.59
CA GLU A 319 -12.75 21.32 14.20
C GLU A 319 -12.66 22.48 13.22
N GLY A 320 -13.66 23.36 13.25
CA GLY A 320 -13.69 24.63 12.52
C GLY A 320 -14.85 24.77 11.53
N VAL A 321 -14.82 25.85 10.75
CA VAL A 321 -15.81 26.08 9.67
C VAL A 321 -15.50 25.13 8.52
N VAL A 322 -16.52 24.38 8.09
CA VAL A 322 -16.42 23.38 7.04
C VAL A 322 -17.23 23.87 5.85
N ASP A 323 -16.59 23.97 4.69
CA ASP A 323 -17.24 24.36 3.44
C ASP A 323 -17.95 23.15 2.83
N PHE A 324 -17.26 22.01 2.77
CA PHE A 324 -17.76 20.76 2.21
C PHE A 324 -16.96 19.56 2.74
N VAL A 325 -17.59 18.38 2.74
CA VAL A 325 -16.97 17.10 3.07
C VAL A 325 -17.21 16.13 1.93
N GLU A 326 -16.14 15.54 1.42
CA GLU A 326 -16.19 14.45 0.46
C GLU A 326 -15.84 13.13 1.16
N ASP A 327 -16.71 12.13 1.05
CA ASP A 327 -16.42 10.78 1.51
C ASP A 327 -15.74 10.00 0.38
N LEU A 328 -14.45 9.70 0.56
CA LEU A 328 -13.64 9.00 -0.44
C LEU A 328 -13.82 7.47 -0.34
N GLY A 329 -14.47 6.96 0.70
CA GLY A 329 -14.53 5.54 1.03
C GLY A 329 -13.45 5.09 2.01
N SER A 330 -13.56 3.85 2.48
CA SER A 330 -12.69 3.16 3.44
C SER A 330 -12.52 3.93 4.75
N GLY A 331 -13.56 4.68 5.13
CA GLY A 331 -13.56 5.53 6.32
C GLY A 331 -12.77 6.84 6.16
N ILE A 332 -12.44 7.25 4.93
CA ILE A 332 -11.60 8.43 4.66
C ILE A 332 -12.46 9.58 4.15
N LEU A 333 -12.29 10.74 4.78
CA LEU A 333 -12.94 11.99 4.42
C LEU A 333 -11.91 13.00 3.95
N MET A 334 -12.21 13.69 2.85
CA MET A 334 -11.58 14.96 2.51
C MET A 334 -12.48 16.10 2.99
N VAL A 335 -12.00 16.84 3.99
CA VAL A 335 -12.73 17.94 4.60
C VAL A 335 -12.15 19.26 4.13
N LYS A 336 -12.94 20.04 3.39
CA LYS A 336 -12.59 21.38 2.95
C LYS A 336 -12.95 22.39 4.02
N THR A 337 -11.94 23.13 4.48
CA THR A 337 -12.10 24.24 5.43
C THR A 337 -11.66 25.56 4.80
N ASP A 338 -11.98 26.66 5.46
CA ASP A 338 -11.53 28.01 5.11
C ASP A 338 -10.01 28.13 4.93
N LYS A 339 -9.24 27.33 5.66
CA LYS A 339 -7.77 27.34 5.65
C LYS A 339 -7.17 26.42 4.59
N CYS A 340 -7.61 25.16 4.56
CA CYS A 340 -7.15 24.16 3.58
C CYS A 340 -7.97 22.86 3.62
N ASN A 341 -7.73 21.97 2.64
CA ASN A 341 -8.32 20.64 2.64
C ASN A 341 -7.51 19.71 3.55
N ARG A 342 -8.23 18.90 4.34
CA ARG A 342 -7.65 17.94 5.30
C ARG A 342 -8.13 16.54 4.97
N LEU A 343 -7.20 15.59 5.02
CA LEU A 343 -7.50 14.18 4.82
C LEU A 343 -7.52 13.46 6.17
N VAL A 344 -8.70 13.02 6.58
CA VAL A 344 -8.94 12.44 7.91
C VAL A 344 -9.70 11.14 7.81
N HIS A 345 -9.49 10.25 8.77
CA HIS A 345 -10.33 9.08 8.92
C HIS A 345 -11.54 9.42 9.81
N LYS A 346 -12.69 8.78 9.57
CA LYS A 346 -13.96 8.98 10.31
C LYS A 346 -13.84 8.75 11.82
N SER A 347 -12.83 8.01 12.27
CA SER A 347 -12.53 7.87 13.69
C SER A 347 -11.77 9.05 14.31
N GLY A 348 -11.38 10.04 13.50
CA GLY A 348 -10.81 11.34 13.91
C GLY A 348 -9.28 11.44 13.85
N PHE A 349 -8.56 10.45 13.31
CA PHE A 349 -7.11 10.62 13.08
C PHE A 349 -6.86 11.24 11.71
N LYS A 350 -5.80 12.05 11.60
CA LYS A 350 -5.34 12.60 10.33
C LYS A 350 -4.57 11.54 9.55
N LEU A 351 -4.86 11.40 8.27
CA LEU A 351 -4.09 10.52 7.39
C LEU A 351 -2.79 11.19 6.95
N ILE A 352 -2.88 12.49 6.65
CA ILE A 352 -1.76 13.36 6.27
C ILE A 352 -1.83 14.60 7.17
N ASP A 353 -0.70 15.00 7.76
CA ASP A 353 -0.64 16.13 8.68
C ASP A 353 -0.74 17.49 7.96
N ASP A 354 -0.21 17.56 6.74
CA ASP A 354 -0.18 18.75 5.91
C ASP A 354 -1.50 18.96 5.14
N CYS A 355 -1.70 20.19 4.68
CA CYS A 355 -2.78 20.54 3.77
C CYS A 355 -2.61 19.85 2.41
N VAL A 356 -3.73 19.41 1.83
CA VAL A 356 -3.75 18.79 0.51
C VAL A 356 -4.53 19.64 -0.50
N GLU A 357 -4.21 19.49 -1.78
CA GLU A 357 -4.99 20.12 -2.86
C GLU A 357 -6.19 19.26 -3.20
N ASP A 358 -5.95 17.95 -3.37
CA ASP A 358 -6.96 16.97 -3.76
C ASP A 358 -6.57 15.57 -3.25
N ALA A 359 -7.54 14.66 -3.18
CA ALA A 359 -7.32 13.27 -2.81
C ALA A 359 -8.40 12.35 -3.40
N GLN A 360 -8.03 11.13 -3.75
CA GLN A 360 -8.97 10.11 -4.24
C GLN A 360 -8.54 8.71 -3.84
N LEU A 361 -9.53 7.81 -3.73
CA LEU A 361 -9.27 6.39 -3.51
C LEU A 361 -8.88 5.72 -4.84
N VAL A 362 -7.85 4.87 -4.79
CA VAL A 362 -7.33 4.12 -5.94
C VAL A 362 -7.40 2.64 -5.64
N ALA A 363 -8.05 1.88 -6.54
CA ALA A 363 -8.27 0.43 -6.40
C ALA A 363 -8.93 0.01 -5.08
N ASN A 364 -9.70 0.90 -4.42
CA ASN A 364 -10.29 0.72 -3.09
C ASN A 364 -9.30 0.41 -1.95
N GLN A 365 -7.99 0.48 -2.21
CA GLN A 365 -6.92 0.02 -1.30
C GLN A 365 -5.96 1.15 -0.91
N PHE A 366 -5.81 2.16 -1.77
CA PHE A 366 -4.82 3.21 -1.62
C PHE A 366 -5.44 4.59 -1.74
N VAL A 367 -4.75 5.59 -1.19
CA VAL A 367 -5.17 6.99 -1.28
C VAL A 367 -4.14 7.75 -2.09
N ALA A 368 -4.55 8.21 -3.27
CA ALA A 368 -3.76 9.14 -4.06
C ALA A 368 -3.99 10.54 -3.49
N VAL A 369 -2.90 11.27 -3.23
CA VAL A 369 -2.93 12.60 -2.61
C VAL A 369 -2.16 13.57 -3.49
N GLN A 370 -2.80 14.68 -3.84
CA GLN A 370 -2.22 15.79 -4.58
C GLN A 370 -1.76 16.89 -3.63
N THR A 371 -0.49 17.27 -3.77
CA THR A 371 0.09 18.47 -3.17
C THR A 371 0.97 19.13 -4.22
N ASN A 372 1.15 20.46 -4.18
CA ASN A 372 1.97 21.21 -5.14
C ASN A 372 1.78 20.79 -6.62
N GLY A 373 0.55 20.50 -7.03
CA GLY A 373 0.19 20.05 -8.38
C GLY A 373 0.66 18.64 -8.78
N LYS A 374 1.21 17.84 -7.86
CA LYS A 374 1.71 16.48 -8.13
C LYS A 374 1.13 15.45 -7.17
N TRP A 375 0.91 14.25 -7.68
CA TRP A 375 0.31 13.13 -6.96
C TRP A 375 1.36 12.22 -6.33
N SER A 376 1.03 11.75 -5.12
CA SER A 376 1.69 10.70 -4.35
C SER A 376 0.68 9.60 -4.01
N LEU A 377 1.14 8.41 -3.64
CA LEU A 377 0.25 7.30 -3.25
C LEU A 377 0.57 6.85 -1.82
N HIS A 378 -0.48 6.68 -1.01
CA HIS A 378 -0.39 6.31 0.40
C HIS A 378 -1.28 5.09 0.70
N ALA A 379 -0.87 4.29 1.66
CA ALA A 379 -1.73 3.28 2.27
C ALA A 379 -2.80 3.94 3.16
N ILE A 380 -3.89 3.23 3.44
CA ILE A 380 -4.96 3.69 4.36
C ILE A 380 -4.44 3.89 5.80
N SER A 381 -3.31 3.26 6.16
CA SER A 381 -2.61 3.51 7.43
C SER A 381 -1.97 4.90 7.51
N GLY A 382 -1.77 5.58 6.38
CA GLY A 382 -1.06 6.86 6.24
C GLY A 382 0.37 6.72 5.71
N ARG A 383 0.86 5.49 5.52
CA ARG A 383 2.21 5.26 5.01
C ARG A 383 2.32 5.71 3.56
N LYS A 384 3.25 6.61 3.26
CA LYS A 384 3.60 6.96 1.87
C LYS A 384 4.26 5.77 1.17
N LEU A 385 3.64 5.28 0.11
CA LEU A 385 4.12 4.16 -0.71
C LEU A 385 4.92 4.66 -1.90
N VAL A 386 4.46 5.77 -2.50
CA VAL A 386 5.05 6.33 -3.72
C VAL A 386 5.20 7.84 -3.57
N GLU A 387 6.39 8.34 -3.92
CA GLU A 387 6.72 9.77 -3.81
C GLU A 387 5.92 10.67 -4.75
N GLN A 388 5.81 11.94 -4.34
CA GLN A 388 5.10 13.00 -5.03
C GLN A 388 5.84 13.45 -6.29
N LYS A 389 5.57 12.80 -7.43
CA LYS A 389 6.20 13.14 -8.72
C LYS A 389 5.33 12.91 -9.96
N TYR A 390 4.08 12.50 -9.77
CA TYR A 390 3.19 12.09 -10.86
C TYR A 390 2.15 13.16 -11.20
N GLU A 391 1.77 13.23 -12.47
CA GLU A 391 0.73 14.13 -12.99
C GLU A 391 -0.67 13.60 -12.69
N ALA A 392 -0.83 12.29 -12.65
CA ALA A 392 -2.06 11.61 -12.25
C ALA A 392 -1.74 10.18 -11.78
N ILE A 393 -2.60 9.63 -10.93
CA ILE A 393 -2.58 8.23 -10.49
C ILE A 393 -4.01 7.72 -10.57
N ARG A 394 -4.24 6.61 -11.27
CA ARG A 394 -5.58 6.00 -11.39
C ARG A 394 -5.49 4.49 -11.39
N SER A 395 -6.59 3.81 -11.07
CA SER A 395 -6.72 2.36 -11.24
C SER A 395 -7.38 2.05 -12.59
N GLU A 396 -6.87 1.04 -13.29
CA GLU A 396 -7.47 0.48 -14.50
C GLU A 396 -7.63 -1.03 -14.29
N GLY A 397 -8.82 -1.46 -13.82
CA GLY A 397 -8.97 -2.84 -13.35
C GLY A 397 -8.03 -3.12 -12.17
N ASP A 398 -7.25 -4.19 -12.27
CA ASP A 398 -6.33 -4.63 -11.21
C ASP A 398 -4.94 -3.98 -11.29
N LEU A 399 -4.75 -3.05 -12.21
CA LEU A 399 -3.50 -2.31 -12.41
C LEU A 399 -3.61 -0.88 -11.90
N ILE A 400 -2.49 -0.35 -11.41
CA ILE A 400 -2.33 1.07 -11.12
C ILE A 400 -1.55 1.73 -12.24
N VAL A 401 -2.10 2.82 -12.76
CA VAL A 401 -1.52 3.62 -13.84
C VAL A 401 -1.03 4.95 -13.29
N PHE A 402 0.27 5.17 -13.41
CA PHE A 402 0.92 6.43 -13.07
C PHE A 402 1.19 7.24 -14.32
N ILE A 403 0.83 8.52 -14.33
CA ILE A 403 1.16 9.43 -15.43
C ILE A 403 2.38 10.28 -15.05
N LYS A 404 3.42 10.24 -15.88
CA LYS A 404 4.66 10.99 -15.69
C LYS A 404 5.21 11.44 -17.04
N ASN A 405 5.39 12.74 -17.23
CA ASN A 405 5.83 13.33 -18.50
C ASN A 405 4.93 12.90 -19.68
N GLY A 406 3.62 12.84 -19.46
CA GLY A 406 2.64 12.39 -20.45
C GLY A 406 2.71 10.90 -20.83
N LYS A 407 3.51 10.08 -20.14
CA LYS A 407 3.56 8.62 -20.33
C LYS A 407 2.81 7.90 -19.21
N SER A 408 2.17 6.79 -19.56
CA SER A 408 1.50 5.87 -18.63
C SER A 408 2.46 4.76 -18.20
N ILE A 409 2.65 4.60 -16.89
CA ILE A 409 3.47 3.55 -16.27
C ILE A 409 2.51 2.59 -15.56
N LEU A 410 2.56 1.31 -15.94
CA LEU A 410 1.72 0.27 -15.35
C LEU A 410 2.47 -0.47 -14.24
N ASN A 411 1.78 -0.65 -13.12
CA ASN A 411 2.24 -1.44 -11.98
C ASN A 411 1.12 -2.32 -11.44
N THR A 412 1.48 -3.50 -10.94
CA THR A 412 0.54 -4.34 -10.19
C THR A 412 0.39 -3.85 -8.76
N ILE A 413 -0.71 -4.22 -8.09
CA ILE A 413 -0.92 -3.95 -6.67
C ILE A 413 0.23 -4.51 -5.81
N ASP A 414 0.70 -5.73 -6.10
CA ASP A 414 1.82 -6.36 -5.39
C ASP A 414 3.14 -5.56 -5.48
N GLU A 415 3.43 -4.94 -6.63
CA GLU A 415 4.60 -4.09 -6.78
C GLU A 415 4.51 -2.83 -5.90
N ILE A 416 3.30 -2.31 -5.72
CA ILE A 416 3.00 -1.12 -4.91
C ILE A 416 3.13 -1.43 -3.43
N ILE A 417 2.58 -2.55 -2.98
CA ILE A 417 2.67 -3.01 -1.58
C ILE A 417 4.12 -3.19 -1.17
N LYS A 418 4.95 -3.77 -2.05
CA LYS A 418 6.39 -3.96 -1.79
C LYS A 418 7.13 -2.64 -1.56
N ALA A 419 6.63 -1.51 -2.06
CA ALA A 419 7.24 -0.20 -1.82
C ALA A 419 7.15 0.23 -0.34
N ALA A 420 6.15 -0.26 0.41
CA ALA A 420 6.05 -0.04 1.86
C ALA A 420 7.30 -0.54 2.60
N ASP A 421 7.88 -1.65 2.13
CA ASP A 421 9.08 -2.31 2.66
C ASP A 421 10.38 -1.82 2.00
N LYS A 422 10.41 -0.55 1.55
CA LYS A 422 11.55 0.14 0.92
C LYS A 422 12.03 -0.47 -0.40
N ASN A 423 11.23 -1.30 -1.06
CA ASN A 423 11.55 -1.75 -2.42
C ASN A 423 11.26 -0.64 -3.44
N ILE A 424 12.09 -0.54 -4.48
CA ILE A 424 11.91 0.46 -5.53
C ILE A 424 10.76 0.04 -6.43
N LEU A 425 9.80 0.93 -6.65
CA LEU A 425 8.71 0.71 -7.60
C LEU A 425 9.28 0.62 -9.04
N PRO A 426 9.03 -0.47 -9.78
CA PRO A 426 9.59 -0.64 -11.11
C PRO A 426 8.88 0.26 -12.15
N GLU A 427 9.64 1.10 -12.86
CA GLU A 427 9.14 1.90 -13.99
C GLU A 427 9.49 1.19 -15.33
N LYS A 428 9.06 -0.08 -15.50
CA LYS A 428 9.42 -0.91 -16.69
C LYS A 428 8.35 -0.91 -17.78
N MET A 429 7.07 -0.87 -17.42
CA MET A 429 5.94 -0.97 -18.34
C MET A 429 5.43 0.42 -18.71
N VAL A 430 6.17 1.12 -19.57
CA VAL A 430 5.93 2.52 -19.92
C VAL A 430 5.38 2.65 -21.34
N PHE A 431 4.25 3.35 -21.47
CA PHE A 431 3.49 3.48 -22.71
C PHE A 431 3.00 4.91 -22.92
N ASP A 432 2.64 5.25 -24.16
CA ASP A 432 2.01 6.53 -24.51
C ASP A 432 0.55 6.53 -24.06
N GLU A 433 -0.13 5.42 -24.31
CA GLU A 433 -1.55 5.24 -24.00
C GLU A 433 -1.78 3.82 -23.47
N VAL A 434 -2.66 3.73 -22.47
CA VAL A 434 -3.19 2.47 -21.97
C VAL A 434 -4.71 2.56 -21.92
N ARG A 435 -5.37 1.59 -22.54
CA ARG A 435 -6.82 1.50 -22.58
C ARG A 435 -7.28 0.13 -22.11
N LYS A 436 -8.09 0.10 -21.06
CA LYS A 436 -8.75 -1.12 -20.59
C LYS A 436 -9.67 -1.68 -21.67
N LEU A 437 -9.55 -2.98 -21.94
CA LEU A 437 -10.41 -3.70 -22.89
C LEU A 437 -11.46 -4.52 -22.14
N ASN A 438 -11.04 -5.22 -21.09
CA ASN A 438 -11.90 -5.93 -20.16
C ASN A 438 -11.19 -6.04 -18.79
N THR A 439 -11.63 -6.92 -17.90
CA THR A 439 -11.06 -7.07 -16.56
C THR A 439 -9.58 -7.46 -16.56
N ASN A 440 -9.12 -8.27 -17.53
CA ASN A 440 -7.77 -8.84 -17.54
C ASN A 440 -6.96 -8.46 -18.79
N LYS A 441 -7.42 -7.52 -19.62
CA LYS A 441 -6.72 -7.15 -20.87
C LYS A 441 -6.67 -5.65 -21.08
N PHE A 442 -5.49 -5.17 -21.42
CA PHE A 442 -5.21 -3.76 -21.63
C PHE A 442 -4.51 -3.59 -22.97
N LEU A 443 -5.08 -2.73 -23.83
CA LEU A 443 -4.40 -2.28 -25.04
C LEU A 443 -3.36 -1.25 -24.63
N VAL A 444 -2.13 -1.44 -25.07
CA VAL A 444 -1.01 -0.52 -24.82
C VAL A 444 -0.47 0.00 -26.14
N LYS A 445 -0.10 1.29 -26.17
CA LYS A 445 0.47 1.94 -27.36
C LYS A 445 1.77 2.64 -27.05
N ASN A 446 2.69 2.62 -28.02
CA ASN A 446 3.91 3.43 -28.00
C ASN A 446 4.21 3.91 -29.43
N GLY A 447 3.86 5.16 -29.73
CA GLY A 447 3.81 5.69 -31.08
C GLY A 447 2.93 4.85 -32.00
N ALA A 448 3.52 4.27 -33.04
CA ALA A 448 2.83 3.41 -34.02
C ALA A 448 2.77 1.92 -33.62
N LEU A 449 3.26 1.58 -32.43
CA LEU A 449 3.24 0.20 -31.93
C LEU A 449 2.02 -0.03 -31.04
N GLU A 450 1.34 -1.15 -31.22
CA GLU A 450 0.21 -1.59 -30.38
C GLU A 450 0.46 -3.01 -29.86
N GLY A 451 0.04 -3.27 -28.63
CA GLY A 451 0.12 -4.59 -28.00
C GLY A 451 -1.00 -4.77 -26.98
N VAL A 452 -1.15 -5.99 -26.46
CA VAL A 452 -2.10 -6.30 -25.38
C VAL A 452 -1.35 -6.95 -24.24
N VAL A 453 -1.51 -6.39 -23.04
CA VAL A 453 -0.97 -6.94 -21.79
C VAL A 453 -2.12 -7.40 -20.89
N ASN A 454 -1.86 -8.43 -20.09
CA ASN A 454 -2.79 -8.90 -19.07
C ASN A 454 -2.56 -8.21 -17.71
N SER A 455 -3.36 -8.54 -16.68
CA SER A 455 -3.21 -7.97 -15.33
C SER A 455 -1.90 -8.37 -14.63
N ASP A 456 -1.21 -9.41 -15.11
CA ASP A 456 0.13 -9.81 -14.63
C ASP A 456 1.27 -9.06 -15.36
N LEU A 457 0.94 -8.05 -16.16
CA LEU A 457 1.87 -7.29 -17.00
C LEU A 457 2.63 -8.14 -18.04
N GLN A 458 2.05 -9.27 -18.45
CA GLN A 458 2.57 -10.11 -19.52
C GLN A 458 1.91 -9.77 -20.85
N PHE A 459 2.68 -9.71 -21.93
CA PHE A 459 2.15 -9.49 -23.27
C PHE A 459 1.44 -10.75 -23.78
N GLU A 460 0.12 -10.67 -23.98
CA GLU A 460 -0.64 -11.66 -24.75
C GLU A 460 -0.47 -11.43 -26.25
N ILE A 461 -0.42 -10.16 -26.67
CA ILE A 461 -0.07 -9.75 -28.03
C ILE A 461 1.15 -8.83 -27.91
N PRO A 462 2.32 -9.23 -28.44
CA PRO A 462 3.53 -8.43 -28.37
C PRO A 462 3.33 -7.02 -28.94
N LEU A 463 4.03 -6.05 -28.34
CA LEU A 463 4.08 -4.68 -28.83
C LEU A 463 4.81 -4.64 -30.18
N ASP A 464 4.08 -4.35 -31.26
CA ASP A 464 4.60 -4.34 -32.62
C ASP A 464 3.88 -3.30 -33.48
N ARG A 465 4.40 -2.99 -34.68
CA ARG A 465 3.77 -2.07 -35.65
C ARG A 465 2.55 -2.73 -36.28
N GLN A 466 1.43 -2.61 -35.59
CA GLN A 466 0.16 -3.22 -35.96
C GLN A 466 -1.01 -2.37 -35.44
N VAL A 467 -2.19 -2.60 -36.00
CA VAL A 467 -3.44 -2.05 -35.46
C VAL A 467 -4.29 -3.21 -34.94
N LEU A 468 -4.67 -3.15 -33.67
CA LEU A 468 -5.47 -4.15 -33.00
C LEU A 468 -6.90 -3.65 -32.82
N THR A 469 -7.86 -4.46 -33.24
CA THR A 469 -9.29 -4.21 -33.00
C THR A 469 -9.88 -5.38 -32.23
N LEU A 470 -10.47 -5.08 -31.08
CA LEU A 470 -11.17 -6.06 -30.25
C LEU A 470 -12.47 -6.50 -30.95
N THR A 471 -12.71 -7.81 -30.99
CA THR A 471 -13.91 -8.43 -31.56
C THR A 471 -14.52 -9.42 -30.57
N SER A 472 -15.72 -9.95 -30.87
CA SER A 472 -16.38 -10.94 -30.02
C SER A 472 -15.65 -12.29 -29.93
N PHE A 473 -14.68 -12.53 -30.82
CA PHE A 473 -13.91 -13.77 -30.91
C PHE A 473 -12.43 -13.59 -30.54
N GLY A 474 -12.02 -12.41 -30.07
CA GLY A 474 -10.62 -12.08 -29.79
C GLY A 474 -10.22 -10.77 -30.43
N PHE A 475 -9.24 -10.80 -31.34
CA PHE A 475 -8.76 -9.60 -32.03
C PHE A 475 -8.62 -9.82 -33.54
N THR A 476 -8.77 -8.73 -34.29
CA THR A 476 -8.17 -8.62 -35.63
C THR A 476 -6.91 -7.77 -35.55
N LYS A 477 -5.85 -8.25 -36.17
CA LYS A 477 -4.54 -7.60 -36.25
C LYS A 477 -4.30 -7.17 -37.69
N LYS A 478 -4.10 -5.88 -37.91
CA LYS A 478 -3.79 -5.31 -39.23
C LYS A 478 -2.34 -4.86 -39.30
N VAL A 479 -1.60 -5.37 -40.29
CA VAL A 479 -0.24 -4.95 -40.63
C VAL A 479 -0.23 -4.56 -42.11
N LEU A 480 0.03 -3.28 -42.40
CA LEU A 480 -0.10 -2.70 -43.74
C LEU A 480 -1.52 -2.98 -44.33
N ASN A 481 -1.59 -3.78 -45.40
CA ASN A 481 -2.84 -4.14 -46.09
C ASN A 481 -3.30 -5.57 -45.79
N LYS A 482 -2.69 -6.23 -44.79
CA LYS A 482 -3.03 -7.59 -44.39
C LYS A 482 -3.67 -7.58 -43.02
N VAL A 483 -4.69 -8.41 -42.85
CA VAL A 483 -5.44 -8.62 -41.61
C VAL A 483 -5.34 -10.08 -41.22
N THR A 484 -4.98 -10.37 -39.98
CA THR A 484 -5.02 -11.70 -39.38
C THR A 484 -5.95 -11.70 -38.17
N THR A 485 -6.35 -12.88 -37.70
CA THR A 485 -7.08 -13.03 -36.43
C THR A 485 -6.13 -13.44 -35.31
N VAL A 486 -6.51 -13.15 -34.07
CA VAL A 486 -5.85 -13.64 -32.86
C VAL A 486 -6.91 -14.10 -31.88
N GLY A 487 -6.90 -15.40 -31.54
CA GLY A 487 -7.85 -16.02 -30.63
C GLY A 487 -9.09 -16.62 -31.30
N LEU A 488 -9.18 -16.61 -32.65
CA LEU A 488 -10.33 -17.18 -33.35
C LEU A 488 -10.22 -18.71 -33.44
N SER A 489 -9.10 -19.21 -33.99
CA SER A 489 -8.73 -20.63 -33.99
C SER A 489 -7.27 -20.81 -34.36
N GLU A 490 -6.63 -21.87 -33.88
CA GLU A 490 -5.20 -22.15 -34.16
C GLU A 490 -4.85 -22.22 -35.65
N THR A 491 -5.83 -22.61 -36.48
CA THR A 491 -5.67 -22.73 -37.93
C THR A 491 -5.86 -21.40 -38.65
N ILE A 492 -6.91 -20.65 -38.32
CA ILE A 492 -7.24 -19.39 -39.01
C ILE A 492 -6.31 -18.26 -38.57
N ASP A 493 -5.84 -18.26 -37.32
CA ASP A 493 -4.94 -17.22 -36.80
C ASP A 493 -3.58 -17.18 -37.53
N LYS A 494 -3.23 -18.25 -38.26
CA LYS A 494 -2.02 -18.34 -39.09
C LYS A 494 -2.23 -17.86 -40.53
N GLU A 495 -3.47 -17.57 -40.92
CA GLU A 495 -3.81 -17.12 -42.26
C GLU A 495 -3.86 -15.59 -42.38
N GLU A 496 -3.55 -15.10 -43.57
CA GLU A 496 -3.62 -13.68 -43.90
C GLU A 496 -4.80 -13.39 -44.84
N PHE A 497 -5.50 -12.30 -44.54
CA PHE A 497 -6.68 -11.83 -45.25
C PHE A 497 -6.49 -10.38 -45.72
N SER A 498 -7.12 -10.01 -46.83
CA SER A 498 -7.20 -8.61 -47.26
C SER A 498 -8.25 -7.84 -46.44
N GLU A 499 -9.31 -8.52 -46.01
CA GLU A 499 -10.39 -7.96 -45.21
C GLU A 499 -11.05 -9.06 -44.37
N ILE A 500 -11.47 -8.72 -43.15
CA ILE A 500 -12.29 -9.58 -42.29
C ILE A 500 -13.56 -8.82 -41.97
N LYS A 501 -14.71 -9.39 -42.32
CA LYS A 501 -16.02 -8.76 -42.16
C LYS A 501 -16.90 -9.58 -41.21
N PRO A 502 -17.10 -9.13 -39.96
CA PRO A 502 -18.08 -9.75 -39.07
C PRO A 502 -19.52 -9.47 -39.58
N TYR A 503 -20.36 -10.49 -39.56
CA TYR A 503 -21.78 -10.39 -39.89
C TYR A 503 -22.61 -11.42 -39.11
N LEU A 504 -23.40 -10.96 -38.13
CA LEU A 504 -24.15 -11.83 -37.22
C LEU A 504 -23.23 -12.87 -36.56
N ASN A 505 -23.48 -14.17 -36.78
CA ASN A 505 -22.66 -15.27 -36.28
C ASN A 505 -21.52 -15.68 -37.23
N TRP A 506 -21.34 -14.97 -38.33
CA TRP A 506 -20.39 -15.31 -39.37
C TRP A 506 -19.25 -14.31 -39.47
N LEU A 507 -18.13 -14.80 -39.99
CA LEU A 507 -17.00 -14.02 -40.43
C LEU A 507 -16.73 -14.29 -41.91
N GLY A 508 -16.81 -13.24 -42.70
CA GLY A 508 -16.28 -13.25 -44.05
C GLY A 508 -14.78 -13.00 -44.01
N LEU A 509 -13.99 -13.97 -44.44
CA LEU A 509 -12.54 -13.93 -44.48
C LEU A 509 -12.11 -13.79 -45.95
N TYR A 510 -11.74 -12.58 -46.38
CA TYR A 510 -11.48 -12.26 -47.78
C TYR A 510 -9.99 -12.33 -48.11
N GLN A 511 -9.67 -12.87 -49.27
CA GLN A 511 -8.31 -12.99 -49.80
C GLN A 511 -8.26 -12.43 -51.23
N THR A 512 -7.06 -12.26 -51.79
CA THR A 512 -6.89 -11.73 -53.15
C THR A 512 -7.55 -12.56 -54.25
N LYS A 513 -7.72 -13.88 -54.04
CA LYS A 513 -8.33 -14.81 -55.00
C LYS A 513 -9.48 -15.63 -54.39
N GLY A 514 -10.32 -14.98 -53.60
CA GLY A 514 -11.56 -15.59 -53.08
C GLY A 514 -11.83 -15.25 -51.63
N ALA A 515 -12.75 -15.98 -51.01
CA ALA A 515 -13.10 -15.81 -49.61
C ALA A 515 -13.40 -17.14 -48.92
N LYS A 516 -13.49 -17.08 -47.59
CA LYS A 516 -13.98 -18.14 -46.72
C LYS A 516 -15.09 -17.58 -45.83
N LEU A 517 -16.09 -18.41 -45.54
CA LEU A 517 -17.11 -18.12 -44.54
C LEU A 517 -16.84 -18.97 -43.31
N TYR A 518 -16.61 -18.33 -42.17
CA TYR A 518 -16.40 -18.98 -40.89
C TYR A 518 -17.62 -18.76 -39.97
N ASP A 519 -18.06 -19.80 -39.27
CA ASP A 519 -19.08 -19.72 -38.23
C ASP A 519 -18.44 -19.60 -36.86
N ILE A 520 -18.72 -18.50 -36.16
CA ILE A 520 -18.11 -18.20 -34.87
C ILE A 520 -18.57 -19.22 -33.82
N LYS A 521 -19.88 -19.46 -33.69
CA LYS A 521 -20.44 -20.39 -32.69
C LYS A 521 -20.08 -21.85 -32.96
N ALA A 522 -20.08 -22.27 -34.22
CA ALA A 522 -19.74 -23.65 -34.58
C ALA A 522 -18.23 -23.86 -34.75
N SER A 523 -17.42 -22.82 -34.55
CA SER A 523 -15.96 -22.82 -34.66
C SER A 523 -15.43 -23.52 -35.91
N LYS A 524 -16.07 -23.31 -37.07
CA LYS A 524 -15.75 -24.04 -38.31
C LYS A 524 -15.92 -23.21 -39.57
N ILE A 525 -15.16 -23.56 -40.60
CA ILE A 525 -15.34 -23.03 -41.95
C ILE A 525 -16.59 -23.70 -42.57
N ILE A 526 -17.58 -22.89 -42.98
CA ILE A 526 -18.79 -23.38 -43.66
C ILE A 526 -18.61 -23.41 -45.18
N ALA A 527 -17.87 -22.44 -45.72
CA ALA A 527 -17.56 -22.35 -47.14
C ALA A 527 -16.10 -21.90 -47.33
N ALA A 528 -15.38 -22.54 -48.24
CA ALA A 528 -13.98 -22.25 -48.52
C ALA A 528 -13.75 -22.14 -50.03
N ASN A 529 -12.75 -21.35 -50.42
CA ASN A 529 -12.35 -21.14 -51.82
C ASN A 529 -13.53 -20.70 -52.71
N VAL A 530 -14.30 -19.73 -52.22
CA VAL A 530 -15.43 -19.14 -52.96
C VAL A 530 -14.96 -17.91 -53.71
N ASP A 531 -15.49 -17.69 -54.92
CA ASP A 531 -15.10 -16.57 -55.80
C ASP A 531 -15.62 -15.23 -55.27
N SER A 532 -16.82 -15.24 -54.67
CA SER A 532 -17.39 -14.06 -54.02
C SER A 532 -18.20 -14.46 -52.80
N LEU A 533 -18.10 -13.65 -51.75
CA LEU A 533 -18.84 -13.80 -50.50
C LEU A 533 -19.48 -12.47 -50.14
N TRP A 534 -20.78 -12.48 -49.90
CA TRP A 534 -21.49 -11.28 -49.43
C TRP A 534 -22.59 -11.65 -48.45
N PHE A 535 -23.03 -10.64 -47.72
CA PHE A 535 -24.07 -10.77 -46.71
C PHE A 535 -25.24 -9.90 -47.09
N THR A 536 -26.45 -10.43 -46.98
CA THR A 536 -27.68 -9.68 -47.28
C THR A 536 -28.84 -10.23 -46.48
N ASN A 537 -29.63 -9.34 -45.85
CA ASN A 537 -30.86 -9.69 -45.13
C ASN A 537 -30.75 -10.96 -44.27
N ARG A 538 -29.70 -11.08 -43.44
CA ARG A 538 -29.43 -12.21 -42.53
C ARG A 538 -29.01 -13.52 -43.22
N LEU A 539 -28.70 -13.47 -44.51
CA LEU A 539 -28.14 -14.58 -45.29
C LEU A 539 -26.67 -14.34 -45.60
N ALA A 540 -25.90 -15.43 -45.67
CA ALA A 540 -24.58 -15.45 -46.27
C ALA A 540 -24.65 -16.11 -47.65
N MET A 541 -24.05 -15.47 -48.63
CA MET A 541 -24.11 -15.86 -50.03
C MET A 541 -22.69 -16.12 -50.52
N ALA A 542 -22.43 -17.35 -50.97
CA ALA A 542 -21.09 -17.77 -51.35
C ALA A 542 -21.09 -18.38 -52.76
N SER A 543 -20.54 -17.66 -53.74
CA SER A 543 -20.50 -18.10 -55.15
C SER A 543 -19.23 -18.86 -55.47
N ARG A 544 -19.35 -19.91 -56.28
CA ARG A 544 -18.22 -20.67 -56.82
C ARG A 544 -18.57 -21.18 -58.21
N ALA A 545 -17.80 -20.76 -59.21
CA ALA A 545 -18.08 -20.99 -60.63
C ALA A 545 -19.54 -20.62 -60.97
N ASP A 546 -20.30 -21.58 -61.48
CA ASP A 546 -21.69 -21.38 -61.90
C ASP A 546 -22.72 -21.60 -60.78
N SER A 547 -22.27 -21.71 -59.53
CA SER A 547 -23.14 -21.98 -58.38
C SER A 547 -23.06 -20.89 -57.31
N VAL A 548 -24.17 -20.67 -56.61
CA VAL A 548 -24.28 -19.81 -55.43
C VAL A 548 -24.87 -20.64 -54.29
N ASN A 549 -24.16 -20.72 -53.18
CA ASN A 549 -24.63 -21.29 -51.93
C ASN A 549 -25.26 -20.20 -51.06
N VAL A 550 -26.54 -20.37 -50.73
CA VAL A 550 -27.27 -19.58 -49.75
C VAL A 550 -27.20 -20.29 -48.41
N ILE A 551 -26.66 -19.60 -47.42
CA ILE A 551 -26.41 -20.13 -46.08
C ILE A 551 -27.31 -19.35 -45.12
N PHE A 552 -28.21 -20.08 -44.46
CA PHE A 552 -29.24 -19.55 -43.58
C PHE A 552 -28.75 -19.49 -42.13
N GLY A 553 -29.35 -18.63 -41.31
CA GLY A 553 -29.02 -18.52 -39.88
C GLY A 553 -29.18 -19.84 -39.11
N SER A 554 -30.08 -20.72 -39.57
CA SER A 554 -30.24 -22.10 -39.06
C SER A 554 -29.06 -23.04 -39.34
N GLY A 555 -28.09 -22.62 -40.17
CA GLY A 555 -27.01 -23.47 -40.68
C GLY A 555 -27.42 -24.31 -41.90
N ARG A 556 -28.69 -24.27 -42.32
CA ARG A 556 -29.14 -24.88 -43.58
C ARG A 556 -28.39 -24.24 -44.75
N ARG A 557 -28.16 -25.03 -45.80
CA ARG A 557 -27.50 -24.60 -47.04
C ARG A 557 -28.33 -25.01 -48.23
N MET A 558 -28.45 -24.11 -49.20
CA MET A 558 -29.09 -24.39 -50.49
C MET A 558 -28.18 -23.91 -51.61
N MET A 559 -28.05 -24.72 -52.66
CA MET A 559 -27.22 -24.42 -53.81
C MET A 559 -28.11 -24.10 -55.01
N PHE A 560 -27.78 -23.03 -55.71
CA PHE A 560 -28.49 -22.59 -56.91
C PHE A 560 -27.49 -22.25 -58.03
N HIS A 561 -27.97 -22.13 -59.25
CA HIS A 561 -27.18 -21.58 -60.36
C HIS A 561 -26.92 -20.09 -60.13
N ASN A 562 -25.77 -19.55 -60.55
CA ASN A 562 -25.38 -18.14 -60.29
C ASN A 562 -26.30 -17.09 -60.92
N THR A 563 -27.07 -17.46 -61.95
CA THR A 563 -28.10 -16.63 -62.58
C THR A 563 -29.42 -16.60 -61.80
N THR A 564 -29.55 -17.39 -60.74
CA THR A 564 -30.79 -17.45 -59.93
C THR A 564 -30.95 -16.15 -59.15
N LYS A 565 -31.98 -15.39 -59.50
CA LYS A 565 -32.28 -14.12 -58.83
C LYS A 565 -32.99 -14.36 -57.50
N VAL A 566 -32.32 -14.00 -56.40
CA VAL A 566 -32.91 -13.98 -55.05
C VAL A 566 -33.59 -12.63 -54.85
N THR A 567 -34.92 -12.62 -54.71
CA THR A 567 -35.67 -11.38 -54.48
C THR A 567 -36.33 -11.41 -53.10
N PHE A 568 -36.06 -10.39 -52.30
CA PHE A 568 -36.60 -10.29 -50.95
C PHE A 568 -38.02 -9.73 -50.97
N VAL A 569 -38.88 -10.29 -50.14
CA VAL A 569 -40.28 -9.86 -50.02
C VAL A 569 -40.34 -8.66 -49.09
N LYS A 570 -40.97 -7.59 -49.57
CA LYS A 570 -41.26 -6.40 -48.77
C LYS A 570 -42.09 -6.81 -47.57
N SER A 571 -41.67 -6.40 -46.38
CA SER A 571 -42.27 -6.80 -45.10
C SER A 571 -42.39 -5.56 -44.19
N PRO A 572 -43.32 -5.51 -43.23
CA PRO A 572 -43.59 -4.30 -42.44
C PRO A 572 -42.43 -3.92 -41.51
N ASP A 573 -41.78 -4.92 -40.89
CA ASP A 573 -40.75 -4.70 -39.88
C ASP A 573 -39.35 -5.05 -40.41
N SER A 574 -39.15 -6.32 -40.77
CA SER A 574 -37.87 -6.85 -41.23
C SER A 574 -38.09 -7.89 -42.31
N VAL A 575 -37.11 -8.05 -43.20
CA VAL A 575 -37.19 -9.00 -44.31
C VAL A 575 -37.22 -10.43 -43.77
N ARG A 576 -38.40 -11.06 -43.80
CA ARG A 576 -38.63 -12.44 -43.32
C ARG A 576 -38.63 -13.48 -44.42
N TYR A 577 -38.92 -13.07 -45.65
CA TYR A 577 -39.09 -13.99 -46.77
C TYR A 577 -38.34 -13.50 -48.01
N PHE A 578 -37.97 -14.45 -48.85
CA PHE A 578 -37.48 -14.20 -50.19
C PHE A 578 -38.06 -15.25 -51.13
N TYR A 579 -38.07 -14.96 -52.41
CA TYR A 579 -38.46 -15.94 -53.43
C TYR A 579 -37.38 -16.10 -54.48
N LEU A 580 -37.43 -17.27 -55.11
CA LEU A 580 -36.63 -17.65 -56.28
C LEU A 580 -37.56 -17.87 -57.47
N GLU A 581 -37.15 -17.41 -58.64
CA GLU A 581 -37.88 -17.62 -59.89
C GLU A 581 -37.49 -18.96 -60.52
N ASP A 582 -38.50 -19.79 -60.81
CA ASP A 582 -38.38 -21.07 -61.48
C ASP A 582 -39.43 -21.14 -62.60
N LYS A 583 -39.00 -20.79 -63.83
CA LYS A 583 -39.87 -20.58 -64.99
C LYS A 583 -40.94 -19.51 -64.69
N ASN A 584 -42.23 -19.88 -64.73
CA ASN A 584 -43.35 -18.98 -64.46
C ASN A 584 -43.74 -18.93 -62.97
N LYS A 585 -43.19 -19.82 -62.14
CA LYS A 585 -43.54 -19.96 -60.73
C LYS A 585 -42.46 -19.41 -59.83
N LYS A 586 -42.85 -18.78 -58.72
CA LYS A 586 -41.96 -18.24 -57.70
C LYS A 586 -42.07 -19.09 -56.43
N GLN A 587 -40.93 -19.55 -55.93
CA GLN A 587 -40.84 -20.38 -54.73
C GLN A 587 -40.48 -19.50 -53.53
N LEU A 588 -41.37 -19.38 -52.55
CA LEU A 588 -41.16 -18.55 -51.36
C LEU A 588 -40.46 -19.35 -50.25
N TYR A 589 -39.45 -18.74 -49.62
CA TYR A 589 -38.68 -19.29 -48.53
C TYR A 589 -38.62 -18.31 -47.36
N GLU A 590 -38.52 -18.85 -46.16
CA GLU A 590 -38.23 -18.10 -44.94
C GLU A 590 -36.73 -17.90 -44.76
N VAL A 591 -36.33 -16.67 -44.45
CA VAL A 591 -34.93 -16.22 -44.37
C VAL A 591 -34.17 -16.89 -43.23
N ASP A 592 -34.78 -17.13 -42.07
CA ASP A 592 -34.04 -17.67 -40.92
C ASP A 592 -33.83 -19.18 -41.01
N SER A 593 -34.86 -19.90 -41.47
CA SER A 593 -34.88 -21.36 -41.49
C SER A 593 -34.42 -21.96 -42.82
N GLY A 594 -34.57 -21.22 -43.93
CA GLY A 594 -34.45 -21.73 -45.29
C GLY A 594 -35.57 -22.71 -45.66
N LEU A 595 -36.67 -22.75 -44.91
CA LEU A 595 -37.83 -23.59 -45.22
C LEU A 595 -38.64 -22.97 -46.35
N LYS A 596 -38.93 -23.79 -47.37
CA LYS A 596 -39.88 -23.47 -48.42
C LYS A 596 -41.28 -23.37 -47.81
N LYS A 597 -42.00 -22.29 -48.09
CA LYS A 597 -43.39 -22.07 -47.63
C LYS A 597 -44.39 -22.49 -48.70
N PHE A 598 -44.29 -21.91 -49.91
CA PHE A 598 -45.16 -22.28 -51.03
C PHE A 598 -44.53 -21.99 -52.40
N THR A 599 -45.23 -22.35 -53.47
CA THR A 599 -44.88 -22.00 -54.85
C THR A 599 -46.12 -21.48 -55.57
N LEU A 600 -46.07 -20.24 -56.06
CA LEU A 600 -47.18 -19.55 -56.70
C LEU A 600 -46.71 -18.69 -57.89
N GLU A 601 -47.61 -18.37 -58.80
CA GLU A 601 -47.38 -17.40 -59.88
C GLU A 601 -47.85 -16.02 -59.42
N PHE A 602 -46.95 -15.04 -59.44
CA PHE A 602 -47.27 -13.65 -59.10
C PHE A 602 -46.24 -12.69 -59.72
N ASP A 603 -46.68 -11.47 -60.00
CA ASP A 603 -45.84 -10.38 -60.50
C ASP A 603 -45.18 -9.66 -59.32
N LYS A 604 -45.95 -9.33 -58.28
CA LYS A 604 -45.46 -8.71 -57.02
C LYS A 604 -45.99 -9.45 -55.79
N ILE A 605 -45.23 -9.37 -54.70
CA ILE A 605 -45.60 -9.91 -53.38
C ILE A 605 -45.14 -8.98 -52.25
N GLU A 606 -46.00 -8.83 -51.24
CA GLU A 606 -45.71 -8.10 -50.00
C GLU A 606 -46.26 -8.89 -48.81
N GLU A 607 -45.49 -8.97 -47.74
CA GLU A 607 -45.95 -9.54 -46.48
C GLU A 607 -46.73 -8.48 -45.68
N LEU A 608 -47.91 -8.83 -45.18
CA LEU A 608 -48.75 -7.92 -44.37
C LEU A 608 -48.60 -8.14 -42.86
N GLY A 609 -47.86 -9.18 -42.45
CA GLY A 609 -47.80 -9.72 -41.09
C GLY A 609 -48.81 -10.87 -40.89
N TYR A 610 -48.76 -11.51 -39.72
CA TYR A 610 -49.66 -12.60 -39.32
C TYR A 610 -49.76 -13.74 -40.36
N ASN A 611 -48.65 -14.08 -41.01
CA ASN A 611 -48.60 -15.15 -42.03
C ASN A 611 -49.47 -14.88 -43.27
N LEU A 612 -49.73 -13.61 -43.59
CA LEU A 612 -50.51 -13.17 -44.77
C LEU A 612 -49.63 -12.46 -45.80
N PHE A 613 -49.87 -12.77 -47.06
CA PHE A 613 -49.17 -12.19 -48.21
C PHE A 613 -50.17 -11.59 -49.20
N LEU A 614 -49.93 -10.34 -49.56
CA LEU A 614 -50.56 -9.67 -50.69
C LEU A 614 -49.80 -10.03 -51.96
N ILE A 615 -50.50 -10.59 -52.94
CA ILE A 615 -49.94 -10.94 -54.25
C ILE A 615 -50.66 -10.15 -55.36
N GLU A 616 -49.92 -9.74 -56.37
CA GLU A 616 -50.44 -9.10 -57.59
C GLU A 616 -50.05 -9.96 -58.80
N HIS A 617 -50.98 -10.28 -59.69
CA HIS A 617 -50.70 -10.98 -60.95
C HIS A 617 -51.63 -10.49 -62.06
N LYS A 618 -51.07 -10.16 -63.23
CA LYS A 618 -51.79 -9.58 -64.38
C LYS A 618 -52.68 -8.39 -64.01
N GLY A 619 -52.22 -7.56 -63.07
CA GLY A 619 -52.92 -6.36 -62.61
C GLY A 619 -54.02 -6.59 -61.57
N LYS A 620 -54.32 -7.83 -61.20
CA LYS A 620 -55.27 -8.16 -60.12
C LYS A 620 -54.55 -8.55 -58.84
N ARG A 621 -55.16 -8.25 -57.69
CA ARG A 621 -54.62 -8.46 -56.35
C ARG A 621 -55.44 -9.49 -55.57
N GLY A 622 -54.75 -10.25 -54.72
CA GLY A 622 -55.34 -11.27 -53.84
C GLY A 622 -54.50 -11.50 -52.59
N LEU A 623 -55.01 -12.29 -51.65
CA LEU A 623 -54.35 -12.64 -50.39
C LEU A 623 -54.15 -14.15 -50.30
N VAL A 624 -52.96 -14.55 -49.86
CA VAL A 624 -52.63 -15.94 -49.54
C VAL A 624 -52.06 -16.05 -48.14
N ASN A 625 -52.27 -17.20 -47.50
CA ASN A 625 -51.63 -17.50 -46.22
C ASN A 625 -50.22 -18.09 -46.41
N ILE A 626 -49.54 -18.42 -45.31
CA ILE A 626 -48.18 -18.99 -45.32
C ILE A 626 -48.08 -20.39 -45.91
N GLU A 627 -49.18 -21.14 -45.99
CA GLU A 627 -49.24 -22.40 -46.75
C GLU A 627 -49.49 -22.18 -48.25
N GLY A 628 -49.65 -20.94 -48.71
CA GLY A 628 -49.96 -20.59 -50.09
C GLY A 628 -51.43 -20.80 -50.47
N LYS A 629 -52.31 -21.02 -49.49
CA LYS A 629 -53.75 -21.13 -49.70
C LYS A 629 -54.35 -19.75 -49.90
N THR A 630 -55.15 -19.60 -50.96
CA THR A 630 -55.92 -18.39 -51.24
C THR A 630 -56.91 -18.11 -50.12
N ILE A 631 -56.78 -16.94 -49.51
CA ILE A 631 -57.76 -16.37 -48.57
C ILE A 631 -58.68 -15.42 -49.33
N LEU A 632 -58.09 -14.59 -50.21
CA LEU A 632 -58.80 -13.66 -51.08
C LEU A 632 -58.39 -13.94 -52.53
N PRO A 633 -59.35 -14.28 -53.41
CA PRO A 633 -59.08 -14.59 -54.81
C PRO A 633 -58.45 -13.40 -55.55
N LEU A 634 -57.73 -13.70 -56.63
CA LEU A 634 -56.93 -12.72 -57.37
C LEU A 634 -57.76 -12.00 -58.44
N GLU A 635 -58.74 -11.21 -58.01
CA GLU A 635 -59.72 -10.56 -58.88
C GLU A 635 -59.97 -9.07 -58.58
N TYR A 636 -59.32 -8.54 -57.54
CA TYR A 636 -59.49 -7.15 -57.08
C TYR A 636 -58.48 -6.21 -57.75
N ASP A 637 -58.88 -4.98 -58.05
CA ASP A 637 -58.00 -3.95 -58.65
C ASP A 637 -57.12 -3.25 -57.59
N ALA A 638 -57.58 -3.19 -56.35
CA ALA A 638 -56.83 -2.66 -55.22
C ALA A 638 -57.08 -3.53 -53.99
N VAL A 639 -56.06 -3.65 -53.14
CA VAL A 639 -56.14 -4.28 -51.83
C VAL A 639 -55.15 -3.48 -50.97
N ALA A 640 -55.64 -2.86 -49.89
CA ALA A 640 -54.85 -1.97 -49.03
C ALA A 640 -55.00 -2.34 -47.55
N LYS A 641 -53.89 -2.34 -46.81
CA LYS A 641 -53.91 -2.54 -45.35
C LYS A 641 -54.53 -1.30 -44.69
N SER A 642 -55.64 -1.46 -43.96
CA SER A 642 -56.35 -0.37 -43.27
C SER A 642 -55.94 -0.28 -41.79
N SER A 643 -55.76 -1.40 -41.12
CA SER A 643 -55.18 -1.52 -39.77
C SER A 643 -54.64 -2.95 -39.56
N ASP A 644 -54.15 -3.26 -38.36
CA ASP A 644 -53.86 -4.66 -38.03
C ASP A 644 -55.13 -5.51 -38.16
N HIS A 645 -55.01 -6.61 -38.91
CA HIS A 645 -56.08 -7.55 -39.27
C HIS A 645 -57.21 -7.05 -40.18
N LEU A 646 -57.18 -5.80 -40.67
CA LEU A 646 -58.18 -5.28 -41.60
C LEU A 646 -57.56 -4.88 -42.94
N VAL A 647 -58.12 -5.43 -44.02
CA VAL A 647 -57.74 -5.13 -45.39
C VAL A 647 -58.96 -4.56 -46.10
N SER A 648 -58.80 -3.37 -46.70
CA SER A 648 -59.80 -2.77 -47.58
C SER A 648 -59.62 -3.31 -48.99
N LEU A 649 -60.74 -3.70 -49.60
CA LEU A 649 -60.83 -4.17 -50.98
C LEU A 649 -61.21 -3.03 -51.91
#